data_AF-A0A8B8QUL1-F1
#
_entry.id   AF-A0A8B8QUL1-F1
#
_cell.length_a   1.000
_cell.length_b   1.000
_cell.length_c   1.000
_cell.angle_alpha   90.00
_cell.angle_beta   90.00
_cell.angle_gamma   90.00
#
_symmetry.space_group_name_H-M   'P 1'
#
loop_
_entity.id
_entity.type
_entity.pdbx_description
1 polymer ?
#
loop_
_entity_poly.entity_id
_entity_poly.type
_entity_poly.pdbx_seq_one_letter_code
_entity_poly.pdbx_strand_id
1 'polypeptide(L)'
;MPNLVVEVLDASDLKPKDGQGSASPYVEVELDEQRQRTQTKDRDLNPQWNEKLVFNIGDPRSLHDETIHVMVYNDTKGGHHKQFLGRVRISGASVPLSESEASVQRYPLDKRGLFSHISGDISLRIYAARDGFGAYMSPPNVGPNDSVEAAEAPLEEADFRGNNKLGNDHVGVDHHHHHVDFDERKKKKNKDPEVRTFHSIGASAPAGAPPASSFSSGPGVEAHFMKEKAPSVETRTDFARAGPASLMQMRMPGQNPEFALQETRPPVAAHLRYRGGDKTTTTYDLVEQMRYLYVNVVKARDLPPKDVTGSLDPYVEVKVGNYRGITKHLEKNQNPVWRQIFAFAKERLQSNFLEVIVMDKDLVLKDDFVGRVVLDISEVPTRVPPDSPLAPQWYKLENKKGERFRGEIMLAVWIGTQADESFPEAWHSDAHNISHANLQNTRSKVYFSPKLYYLRVLVMEAQDLIPTEGGRPVDTYVKVQVGNQGRVTRPSQVKTVNPVWHDELMFVVSEPFEDLIIVSVDERVGPGRDEPLGRLLIPVRNIRQRGDTAKLPDPQWFNLHKPTIIEEGEKKKEPKFSSKICIRFCLEVGYHVLDESTHFSSDLQPSSKILRKQSIGILELGILSARNLLPMKGHRTTDAYCVAKYGNKWVRTRTLLDTLAPQWNEQYTWEVYDLCTVITIGVFDNCHINGKDEARDQRIGKVRVRLSTLEADRVYTHYYPLLVLQPNGLKKHGELHLALRFTCTAWVNMVAQYSRPLLPKMHYIQPIPVRYIDWLRHQATQIVAARLARAEPPLRREVVEYMLDVDAHMFSLRRSKANFNRLMYLFSSITALCRWFDSICHWRNPVTTCLVHILFFILVCYPELILPTIFLYFFAVGIWNYRFRARHPPHMDARLSQADAVHVDELDEEFDTFPTSRHPDIVRMRYDRLRSIAGKVQTVMGDLASQGERAQAILSWRDPRATTIFIIFALIWAVIIYITPLQVIAVLVGLYLLRHPRFRGKLPPVPVNFFKRLPAKSDMLL
;
A
#
# COMPACT_ATOMS: atom_id res chain seq x y z
N MET A 1 -10.46 -25.21 36.66
CA MET A 1 -11.02 -23.85 36.55
C MET A 1 -10.71 -23.36 35.12
N PRO A 2 -10.69 -22.06 34.76
CA PRO A 2 -9.94 -21.62 33.59
C PRO A 2 -8.44 -21.67 33.94
N ASN A 3 -7.68 -22.45 33.18
CA ASN A 3 -6.26 -22.68 33.47
C ASN A 3 -5.43 -22.26 32.23
N LEU A 4 -4.32 -21.55 32.41
CA LEU A 4 -3.31 -21.39 31.37
C LEU A 4 -2.43 -22.63 31.34
N VAL A 5 -2.22 -23.21 30.16
CA VAL A 5 -1.21 -24.23 29.92
C VAL A 5 -0.06 -23.60 29.14
N VAL A 6 1.15 -23.71 29.67
CA VAL A 6 2.41 -23.33 29.02
C VAL A 6 3.25 -24.58 28.85
N GLU A 7 3.24 -25.16 27.65
CA GLU A 7 4.14 -26.26 27.28
C GLU A 7 5.51 -25.67 26.94
N VAL A 8 6.53 -26.02 27.71
CA VAL A 8 7.93 -25.69 27.46
C VAL A 8 8.57 -26.89 26.76
N LEU A 9 8.81 -26.76 25.45
CA LEU A 9 9.24 -27.88 24.62
C LEU A 9 10.76 -27.98 24.55
N ASP A 10 11.42 -27.05 23.86
CA ASP A 10 12.86 -27.02 23.71
C ASP A 10 13.42 -25.59 23.66
N ALA A 11 14.73 -25.45 23.79
CA ALA A 11 15.48 -24.24 23.41
C ALA A 11 16.65 -24.61 22.50
N SER A 12 17.22 -23.63 21.80
CA SER A 12 18.38 -23.85 20.94
C SER A 12 19.33 -22.65 20.93
N ASP A 13 20.59 -22.88 20.55
CA ASP A 13 21.67 -21.86 20.47
C ASP A 13 21.88 -21.03 21.76
N LEU A 14 21.57 -21.61 22.94
CA LEU A 14 21.77 -20.96 24.23
C LEU A 14 23.23 -20.59 24.45
N LYS A 15 23.50 -19.42 25.05
CA LYS A 15 24.89 -19.04 25.33
C LYS A 15 25.46 -19.85 26.51
N PRO A 16 26.65 -20.47 26.39
CA PRO A 16 27.31 -21.11 27.52
C PRO A 16 27.67 -20.15 28.66
N LYS A 17 27.64 -20.67 29.89
CA LYS A 17 27.77 -19.94 31.16
C LYS A 17 28.62 -20.65 32.23
N ASP A 18 28.90 -21.94 32.06
CA ASP A 18 29.64 -22.76 33.03
C ASP A 18 31.16 -22.56 33.02
N GLY A 19 31.69 -21.81 32.04
CA GLY A 19 33.13 -21.64 31.81
C GLY A 19 33.83 -22.80 31.08
N GLN A 20 33.16 -23.96 30.92
CA GLN A 20 33.66 -25.13 30.19
C GLN A 20 33.09 -25.25 28.77
N GLY A 21 32.11 -24.41 28.41
CA GLY A 21 31.52 -24.33 27.08
C GLY A 21 30.08 -24.83 26.99
N SER A 22 29.42 -25.08 28.13
CA SER A 22 28.01 -25.48 28.21
C SER A 22 27.18 -24.54 29.11
N ALA A 23 25.92 -24.88 29.28
CA ALA A 23 25.04 -24.33 30.31
C ALA A 23 24.23 -25.49 30.91
N SER A 24 23.69 -25.33 32.11
CA SER A 24 22.71 -26.27 32.67
C SER A 24 21.37 -25.56 32.81
N PRO A 25 20.59 -25.43 31.71
CA PRO A 25 19.43 -24.56 31.65
C PRO A 25 18.18 -25.15 32.32
N TYR A 26 17.39 -24.27 32.93
CA TYR A 26 15.98 -24.45 33.27
C TYR A 26 15.16 -23.22 32.87
N VAL A 27 13.85 -23.37 32.79
CA VAL A 27 12.91 -22.29 32.45
C VAL A 27 12.04 -21.96 33.66
N GLU A 28 11.81 -20.69 33.92
CA GLU A 28 11.00 -20.14 35.00
C GLU A 28 9.91 -19.28 34.37
N VAL A 29 8.64 -19.64 34.57
CA VAL A 29 7.47 -18.98 33.99
C VAL A 29 6.68 -18.30 35.11
N GLU A 30 6.34 -17.04 34.88
CA GLU A 30 5.72 -16.12 35.84
C GLU A 30 4.48 -15.46 35.21
N LEU A 31 3.38 -15.48 35.95
CA LEU A 31 2.10 -14.84 35.64
C LEU A 31 1.41 -14.51 36.96
N ASP A 32 1.01 -13.25 37.17
CA ASP A 32 0.21 -12.77 38.32
C ASP A 32 0.54 -13.47 39.65
N GLU A 33 1.76 -13.20 40.10
CA GLU A 33 2.45 -13.73 41.30
C GLU A 33 2.68 -15.25 41.34
N GLN A 34 1.99 -16.04 40.51
CA GLN A 34 2.27 -17.46 40.32
C GLN A 34 3.58 -17.66 39.55
N ARG A 35 4.47 -18.50 40.09
CA ARG A 35 5.74 -18.88 39.44
C ARG A 35 5.91 -20.39 39.42
N GLN A 36 6.25 -20.95 38.26
CA GLN A 36 6.59 -22.36 38.09
C GLN A 36 7.90 -22.50 37.30
N ARG A 37 8.58 -23.63 37.42
CA ARG A 37 9.83 -23.90 36.70
C ARG A 37 9.90 -25.32 36.15
N THR A 38 10.62 -25.48 35.05
CA THR A 38 10.96 -26.81 34.49
C THR A 38 12.15 -27.45 35.19
N GLN A 39 12.43 -28.71 34.86
CA GLN A 39 13.64 -29.40 35.30
C GLN A 39 14.91 -28.77 34.72
N THR A 40 15.99 -28.73 35.50
CA THR A 40 17.33 -28.39 34.99
C THR A 40 17.83 -29.51 34.08
N LYS A 41 18.25 -29.18 32.85
CA LYS A 41 18.96 -30.10 31.94
C LYS A 41 20.46 -29.87 32.11
N ASP A 42 21.22 -30.88 32.54
CA ASP A 42 22.64 -30.72 32.82
C ASP A 42 23.46 -30.60 31.52
N ARG A 43 24.28 -29.54 31.40
CA ARG A 43 25.30 -29.32 30.33
C ARG A 43 24.80 -29.26 28.87
N ASP A 44 23.53 -28.91 28.64
CA ASP A 44 22.96 -28.77 27.29
C ASP A 44 22.77 -27.31 26.85
N LEU A 45 23.06 -27.02 25.58
CA LEU A 45 22.80 -25.72 24.94
C LEU A 45 21.58 -25.76 24.01
N ASN A 46 21.02 -26.95 23.73
CA ASN A 46 19.80 -27.16 22.97
C ASN A 46 18.80 -28.06 23.74
N PRO A 47 18.49 -27.72 25.01
CA PRO A 47 17.74 -28.56 25.93
C PRO A 47 16.33 -28.88 25.45
N GLN A 48 15.88 -30.11 25.72
CA GLN A 48 14.49 -30.53 25.54
C GLN A 48 13.85 -30.85 26.89
N TRP A 49 12.80 -30.10 27.24
CA TRP A 49 11.99 -30.29 28.45
C TRP A 49 10.76 -31.13 28.15
N ASN A 50 9.92 -30.67 27.21
CA ASN A 50 8.58 -31.20 26.93
C ASN A 50 7.67 -31.22 28.19
N GLU A 51 7.77 -30.18 29.02
CA GLU A 51 7.08 -30.07 30.31
C GLU A 51 5.89 -29.11 30.20
N LYS A 52 4.72 -29.49 30.73
CA LYS A 52 3.53 -28.61 30.81
C LYS A 52 3.48 -27.93 32.17
N LEU A 53 3.49 -26.59 32.19
CA LEU A 53 3.26 -25.77 33.38
C LEU A 53 1.82 -25.23 33.34
N VAL A 54 1.11 -25.23 34.48
CA VAL A 54 -0.35 -24.98 34.53
C VAL A 54 -0.67 -23.92 35.60
N PHE A 55 -1.18 -22.77 35.17
CA PHE A 55 -1.47 -21.61 36.01
C PHE A 55 -2.99 -21.40 36.11
N ASN A 56 -3.48 -20.96 37.27
CA ASN A 56 -4.91 -20.69 37.45
C ASN A 56 -5.23 -19.26 36.99
N ILE A 57 -6.23 -19.07 36.12
CA ILE A 57 -6.74 -17.75 35.71
C ILE A 57 -8.17 -17.57 36.24
N GLY A 58 -8.51 -16.38 36.74
CA GLY A 58 -9.86 -16.06 37.20
C GLY A 58 -10.89 -15.99 36.06
N ASP A 59 -10.67 -15.10 35.08
CA ASP A 59 -11.45 -15.00 33.85
C ASP A 59 -10.49 -14.96 32.65
N PRO A 60 -10.62 -15.83 31.63
CA PRO A 60 -9.84 -15.75 30.39
C PRO A 60 -9.87 -14.38 29.67
N ARG A 61 -10.74 -13.45 30.07
CA ARG A 61 -10.75 -12.07 29.60
C ARG A 61 -9.70 -11.17 30.27
N SER A 62 -9.34 -11.37 31.55
CA SER A 62 -8.29 -10.56 32.20
C SER A 62 -6.93 -10.80 31.55
N LEU A 63 -6.70 -12.03 31.10
CA LEU A 63 -5.51 -12.48 30.37
C LEU A 63 -5.14 -11.56 29.19
N HIS A 64 -6.08 -10.83 28.58
CA HIS A 64 -5.74 -9.90 27.49
C HIS A 64 -4.79 -8.76 27.91
N ASP A 65 -4.95 -8.24 29.13
CA ASP A 65 -4.12 -7.15 29.66
C ASP A 65 -2.87 -7.66 30.41
N GLU A 66 -2.86 -8.95 30.78
CA GLU A 66 -1.75 -9.64 31.45
C GLU A 66 -0.55 -9.90 30.52
N THR A 67 0.64 -10.11 31.09
CA THR A 67 1.86 -10.47 30.33
C THR A 67 2.61 -11.63 30.98
N ILE A 68 2.56 -12.79 30.34
CA ILE A 68 3.31 -13.98 30.72
C ILE A 68 4.82 -13.68 30.56
N HIS A 69 5.58 -13.94 31.63
CA HIS A 69 7.03 -13.76 31.69
C HIS A 69 7.72 -15.12 31.69
N VAL A 70 8.43 -15.44 30.62
CA VAL A 70 9.22 -16.68 30.50
C VAL A 70 10.69 -16.33 30.61
N MET A 71 11.41 -16.93 31.53
CA MET A 71 12.82 -16.63 31.82
C MET A 71 13.66 -17.90 31.77
N VAL A 72 14.74 -17.90 30.99
CA VAL A 72 15.69 -19.01 30.94
C VAL A 72 16.87 -18.67 31.85
N TYR A 73 17.23 -19.61 32.72
CA TYR A 73 18.32 -19.49 33.68
C TYR A 73 19.27 -20.68 33.54
N ASN A 74 20.56 -20.42 33.69
CA ASN A 74 21.58 -21.44 33.91
C ASN A 74 21.71 -21.68 35.43
N ASP A 75 21.48 -22.93 35.84
CA ASP A 75 21.73 -23.41 37.19
C ASP A 75 23.24 -23.49 37.48
N THR A 76 23.62 -23.36 38.75
CA THR A 76 25.02 -23.51 39.18
C THR A 76 25.09 -24.44 40.38
N LYS A 77 25.98 -25.45 40.32
CA LYS A 77 26.15 -26.45 41.39
C LYS A 77 26.67 -25.73 42.65
N GLY A 78 25.74 -25.41 43.55
CA GLY A 78 25.92 -24.43 44.64
C GLY A 78 24.65 -23.64 44.98
N GLY A 79 23.61 -23.64 44.13
CA GLY A 79 22.22 -23.30 44.47
C GLY A 79 21.88 -21.82 44.72
N HIS A 80 22.84 -20.98 45.10
CA HIS A 80 22.55 -19.60 45.53
C HIS A 80 22.54 -18.54 44.42
N HIS A 81 23.03 -18.82 43.21
CA HIS A 81 23.09 -17.85 42.10
C HIS A 81 22.60 -18.44 40.75
N LYS A 82 21.37 -18.09 40.35
CA LYS A 82 20.84 -18.36 39.01
C LYS A 82 21.39 -17.37 37.98
N GLN A 83 22.08 -17.86 36.95
CA GLN A 83 22.64 -16.98 35.90
C GLN A 83 21.63 -16.78 34.76
N PHE A 84 21.29 -15.53 34.44
CA PHE A 84 20.30 -15.24 33.39
C PHE A 84 20.81 -15.60 31.98
N LEU A 85 20.07 -16.48 31.30
CA LEU A 85 20.30 -16.89 29.90
C LEU A 85 19.43 -16.11 28.91
N GLY A 86 18.24 -15.67 29.30
CA GLY A 86 17.34 -14.90 28.43
C GLY A 86 15.92 -14.81 28.96
N ARG A 87 15.04 -14.05 28.27
CA ARG A 87 13.60 -14.03 28.57
C ARG A 87 12.75 -13.92 27.31
N VAL A 88 11.47 -14.16 27.45
CA VAL A 88 10.40 -13.80 26.51
C VAL A 88 9.30 -13.11 27.31
N ARG A 89 8.61 -12.16 26.69
CA ARG A 89 7.35 -11.60 27.21
C ARG A 89 6.26 -11.84 26.19
N ILE A 90 5.15 -12.42 26.64
CA ILE A 90 4.03 -12.80 25.79
C ILE A 90 2.79 -12.14 26.39
N SER A 91 2.19 -11.19 25.66
CA SER A 91 0.90 -10.60 26.06
C SER A 91 -0.18 -11.68 25.96
N GLY A 92 -1.00 -11.83 26.98
CA GLY A 92 -2.02 -12.88 26.99
C GLY A 92 -3.13 -12.67 25.94
N ALA A 93 -3.29 -11.47 25.38
CA ALA A 93 -4.10 -11.22 24.17
C ALA A 93 -3.58 -11.93 22.90
N SER A 94 -2.42 -12.61 22.97
CA SER A 94 -1.92 -13.50 21.91
C SER A 94 -2.12 -14.99 22.18
N VAL A 95 -2.75 -15.35 23.30
CA VAL A 95 -3.00 -16.74 23.72
C VAL A 95 -4.34 -17.25 23.15
N PRO A 96 -4.37 -18.38 22.44
CA PRO A 96 -5.61 -19.02 22.00
C PRO A 96 -6.41 -19.62 23.16
N LEU A 97 -7.74 -19.64 23.00
CA LEU A 97 -8.69 -20.11 24.03
C LEU A 97 -9.00 -21.62 23.93
N SER A 98 -8.24 -22.36 23.13
CA SER A 98 -8.35 -23.81 22.96
C SER A 98 -7.01 -24.43 22.56
N GLU A 99 -6.76 -25.67 23.02
CA GLU A 99 -5.59 -26.46 22.61
C GLU A 99 -5.56 -26.74 21.08
N SER A 100 -6.73 -26.81 20.44
CA SER A 100 -6.86 -27.05 18.99
C SER A 100 -6.38 -25.89 18.12
N GLU A 101 -6.37 -24.67 18.67
CA GLU A 101 -5.85 -23.45 18.01
C GLU A 101 -4.38 -23.20 18.39
N ALA A 102 -3.85 -23.94 19.37
CA ALA A 102 -2.53 -23.75 19.95
C ALA A 102 -1.42 -24.36 19.08
N SER A 103 -0.77 -23.51 18.29
CA SER A 103 0.44 -23.86 17.55
C SER A 103 1.70 -23.67 18.40
N VAL A 104 2.72 -24.51 18.16
CA VAL A 104 4.05 -24.34 18.73
C VAL A 104 4.70 -23.09 18.12
N GLN A 105 5.14 -22.16 18.97
CA GLN A 105 5.79 -20.91 18.56
C GLN A 105 7.19 -20.83 19.18
N ARG A 106 8.18 -20.40 18.37
CA ARG A 106 9.58 -20.27 18.80
C ARG A 106 9.94 -18.79 18.94
N TYR A 107 10.39 -18.41 20.13
CA TYR A 107 10.61 -17.03 20.54
C TYR A 107 12.10 -16.76 20.77
N PRO A 108 12.69 -15.73 20.14
CA PRO A 108 14.09 -15.37 20.37
C PRO A 108 14.29 -14.79 21.77
N LEU A 109 15.38 -15.17 22.44
CA LEU A 109 15.64 -14.78 23.81
C LEU A 109 16.09 -13.31 23.94
N ASP A 110 15.29 -12.56 24.68
CA ASP A 110 15.40 -11.13 24.87
C ASP A 110 16.42 -10.77 25.96
N LYS A 111 17.08 -9.62 25.78
CA LYS A 111 18.19 -9.18 26.64
C LYS A 111 17.70 -8.48 27.92
N ARG A 112 18.47 -8.62 29.01
CA ARG A 112 18.22 -7.87 30.27
C ARG A 112 18.76 -6.44 30.21
N GLY A 113 19.78 -6.18 29.39
CA GLY A 113 20.35 -4.85 29.15
C GLY A 113 21.34 -4.84 27.99
N LEU A 114 21.76 -3.65 27.54
CA LEU A 114 22.56 -3.45 26.31
C LEU A 114 23.85 -4.30 26.26
N PHE A 115 24.57 -4.38 27.38
CA PHE A 115 25.83 -5.12 27.50
C PHE A 115 25.66 -6.63 27.79
N SER A 116 24.43 -7.14 27.91
CA SER A 116 24.22 -8.56 28.18
C SER A 116 24.49 -9.42 26.94
N HIS A 117 25.41 -10.39 27.07
CA HIS A 117 25.66 -11.40 26.05
C HIS A 117 24.74 -12.61 26.27
N ILE A 118 23.77 -12.73 25.36
CA ILE A 118 22.69 -13.72 25.32
C ILE A 118 22.53 -14.12 23.85
N SER A 119 22.23 -15.40 23.62
CA SER A 119 21.86 -15.99 22.34
C SER A 119 20.86 -17.12 22.58
N GLY A 120 20.18 -17.53 21.52
CA GLY A 120 19.24 -18.65 21.50
C GLY A 120 17.78 -18.24 21.41
N ASP A 121 16.95 -19.26 21.25
CA ASP A 121 15.49 -19.18 21.21
C ASP A 121 14.85 -20.31 22.03
N ILE A 122 13.54 -20.20 22.28
CA ILE A 122 12.75 -21.16 23.07
C ILE A 122 11.41 -21.45 22.38
N SER A 123 11.06 -22.72 22.22
CA SER A 123 9.76 -23.17 21.71
C SER A 123 8.77 -23.35 22.86
N LEU A 124 7.64 -22.68 22.74
CA LEU A 124 6.53 -22.73 23.67
C LEU A 124 5.23 -23.02 22.92
N ARG A 125 4.32 -23.76 23.54
CA ARG A 125 2.92 -23.84 23.10
C ARG A 125 2.06 -23.37 24.27
N ILE A 126 1.27 -22.32 24.05
CA ILE A 126 0.50 -21.67 25.12
C ILE A 126 -0.97 -21.62 24.73
N TYR A 127 -1.85 -21.98 25.66
CA TYR A 127 -3.30 -21.94 25.48
C TYR A 127 -4.02 -21.81 26.81
N ALA A 128 -5.20 -21.19 26.80
CA ALA A 128 -6.14 -21.30 27.90
C ALA A 128 -7.03 -22.53 27.70
N ALA A 129 -7.35 -23.23 28.80
CA ALA A 129 -8.28 -24.35 28.85
C ALA A 129 -9.35 -24.11 29.92
N ARG A 130 -10.55 -24.65 29.71
CA ARG A 130 -11.61 -24.72 30.74
C ARG A 130 -11.87 -26.17 31.08
N ASP A 131 -11.69 -26.56 32.34
CA ASP A 131 -12.05 -27.89 32.81
C ASP A 131 -13.56 -28.14 32.69
N GLY A 132 -13.94 -29.28 32.10
CA GLY A 132 -15.32 -29.74 32.03
C GLY A 132 -15.40 -31.21 31.64
N PHE A 133 -15.59 -32.08 32.64
CA PHE A 133 -15.96 -33.50 32.56
C PHE A 133 -15.34 -34.34 31.42
N GLY A 134 -14.27 -35.10 31.74
CA GLY A 134 -13.61 -36.00 30.78
C GLY A 134 -12.80 -37.15 31.39
N ALA A 135 -13.10 -37.58 32.61
CA ALA A 135 -12.38 -38.69 33.26
C ALA A 135 -13.09 -40.03 33.03
N TYR A 136 -12.60 -40.85 32.09
CA TYR A 136 -12.56 -42.32 32.22
C TYR A 136 -11.52 -42.97 31.28
N MET A 137 -10.51 -43.58 31.91
CA MET A 137 -9.73 -44.78 31.54
C MET A 137 -9.10 -44.91 30.13
N SER A 138 -7.80 -45.19 30.14
CA SER A 138 -7.07 -45.82 29.02
C SER A 138 -7.45 -47.30 28.87
N PRO A 139 -7.62 -47.83 27.65
CA PRO A 139 -7.70 -49.27 27.41
C PRO A 139 -6.29 -49.91 27.29
N PRO A 140 -6.06 -51.12 27.82
CA PRO A 140 -4.82 -51.88 27.63
C PRO A 140 -4.83 -52.73 26.34
N ASN A 141 -3.66 -53.26 25.96
CA ASN A 141 -3.49 -54.18 24.83
C ASN A 141 -4.31 -55.48 24.99
N VAL A 142 -5.07 -55.85 23.95
CA VAL A 142 -5.42 -57.25 23.61
C VAL A 142 -5.30 -57.41 22.08
N GLY A 143 -4.96 -58.63 21.63
CA GLY A 143 -4.78 -58.97 20.21
C GLY A 143 -6.09 -59.25 19.45
N PRO A 144 -6.00 -59.65 18.17
CA PRO A 144 -7.14 -59.77 17.26
C PRO A 144 -7.87 -61.13 17.37
N ASN A 145 -9.20 -61.12 17.18
CA ASN A 145 -9.91 -62.14 16.38
C ASN A 145 -11.39 -61.75 16.09
N ASP A 146 -11.97 -62.44 15.12
CA ASP A 146 -13.40 -62.79 14.95
C ASP A 146 -14.49 -61.69 14.88
N SER A 147 -14.63 -61.12 13.68
CA SER A 147 -15.74 -61.33 12.71
C SER A 147 -17.25 -61.35 13.09
N VAL A 148 -18.06 -61.24 12.02
CA VAL A 148 -19.52 -61.44 11.87
C VAL A 148 -20.41 -60.19 11.94
N GLU A 149 -21.32 -60.12 10.97
CA GLU A 149 -22.17 -59.01 10.55
C GLU A 149 -23.56 -59.02 11.23
N ALA A 150 -24.28 -57.90 11.07
CA ALA A 150 -25.60 -57.83 10.41
C ALA A 150 -26.78 -57.20 11.19
N ALA A 151 -27.74 -56.75 10.37
CA ALA A 151 -29.18 -56.60 10.61
C ALA A 151 -29.73 -55.40 11.40
N GLU A 152 -30.31 -54.49 10.61
CA GLU A 152 -31.71 -54.03 10.70
C GLU A 152 -32.09 -52.76 11.50
N ALA A 153 -33.15 -52.13 10.97
CA ALA A 153 -33.84 -50.95 11.46
C ALA A 153 -35.30 -51.36 11.83
N PRO A 154 -36.15 -50.43 12.30
CA PRO A 154 -36.92 -49.65 11.32
C PRO A 154 -37.16 -48.18 11.72
N LEU A 155 -37.86 -47.47 10.83
CA LEU A 155 -38.47 -46.15 11.05
C LEU A 155 -39.99 -46.33 11.26
N GLU A 156 -40.60 -45.45 12.06
CA GLU A 156 -42.01 -45.07 12.00
C GLU A 156 -42.13 -43.58 12.38
N GLU A 157 -43.24 -42.87 12.11
CA GLU A 157 -43.81 -42.53 10.78
C GLU A 157 -44.74 -41.29 10.97
N ALA A 158 -45.41 -40.83 9.91
CA ALA A 158 -46.70 -40.09 9.93
C ALA A 158 -46.77 -38.64 10.52
N ASP A 159 -47.57 -37.70 9.97
CA ASP A 159 -48.03 -37.58 8.58
C ASP A 159 -48.56 -36.18 8.15
N PHE A 160 -48.67 -35.99 6.84
CA PHE A 160 -49.59 -35.20 5.96
C PHE A 160 -50.78 -34.32 6.51
N ARG A 161 -51.51 -33.47 5.72
CA ARG A 161 -51.72 -33.34 4.25
C ARG A 161 -52.33 -32.03 3.72
N GLY A 162 -52.21 -31.83 2.39
CA GLY A 162 -53.27 -31.31 1.48
C GLY A 162 -52.96 -29.98 0.74
N ASN A 163 -53.29 -29.74 -0.54
CA ASN A 163 -53.84 -30.50 -1.69
C ASN A 163 -53.23 -29.88 -3.00
N ASN A 164 -52.93 -30.54 -4.13
CA ASN A 164 -53.77 -31.18 -5.19
C ASN A 164 -54.93 -30.28 -5.73
N LYS A 165 -55.31 -30.17 -7.02
CA LYS A 165 -54.88 -30.61 -8.39
C LYS A 165 -55.74 -29.80 -9.44
N LEU A 166 -55.57 -29.69 -10.76
CA LEU A 166 -54.70 -30.22 -11.86
C LEU A 166 -54.40 -29.01 -12.82
N GLY A 167 -54.29 -28.99 -14.18
CA GLY A 167 -54.23 -29.99 -15.27
C GLY A 167 -54.59 -29.47 -16.69
N ASN A 168 -53.78 -29.82 -17.70
CA ASN A 168 -54.05 -29.89 -19.18
C ASN A 168 -54.42 -28.59 -19.96
N ASP A 169 -54.16 -28.42 -21.28
CA ASP A 169 -53.53 -29.29 -22.31
C ASP A 169 -52.86 -28.55 -23.51
N HIS A 170 -52.06 -29.31 -24.31
CA HIS A 170 -51.70 -29.31 -25.76
C HIS A 170 -51.93 -28.10 -26.75
N VAL A 171 -51.31 -27.91 -27.95
CA VAL A 171 -50.19 -28.50 -28.79
C VAL A 171 -49.89 -27.59 -30.04
N GLY A 172 -48.70 -27.67 -30.67
CA GLY A 172 -48.40 -27.21 -32.07
C GLY A 172 -47.43 -26.00 -32.21
N VAL A 173 -46.32 -25.93 -33.00
CA VAL A 173 -45.94 -26.36 -34.39
C VAL A 173 -46.50 -25.38 -35.46
N ASP A 174 -45.79 -24.75 -36.42
CA ASP A 174 -44.54 -24.98 -37.22
C ASP A 174 -43.53 -23.78 -37.18
N HIS A 175 -42.23 -23.79 -37.61
CA HIS A 175 -41.58 -23.89 -38.96
C HIS A 175 -41.99 -22.79 -39.99
N HIS A 176 -41.15 -22.22 -40.88
CA HIS A 176 -39.81 -22.60 -41.40
C HIS A 176 -38.95 -21.38 -41.94
N HIS A 177 -37.86 -21.64 -42.68
CA HIS A 177 -36.86 -20.67 -43.22
C HIS A 177 -37.22 -19.93 -44.55
N HIS A 178 -36.41 -18.91 -44.91
CA HIS A 178 -35.88 -18.48 -46.24
C HIS A 178 -35.99 -16.94 -46.50
N HIS A 179 -35.19 -16.24 -47.36
CA HIS A 179 -33.76 -16.30 -47.77
C HIS A 179 -33.41 -15.07 -48.68
N VAL A 180 -32.11 -14.82 -48.95
CA VAL A 180 -31.49 -13.96 -50.02
C VAL A 180 -31.60 -12.41 -49.98
N ASP A 181 -30.49 -11.74 -50.34
CA ASP A 181 -30.37 -10.33 -50.80
C ASP A 181 -30.83 -10.11 -52.27
N PHE A 182 -30.92 -8.85 -52.75
CA PHE A 182 -30.09 -8.31 -53.87
C PHE A 182 -30.42 -6.84 -54.34
N ASP A 183 -29.35 -6.10 -54.71
CA ASP A 183 -29.17 -5.01 -55.71
C ASP A 183 -29.98 -3.68 -55.86
N GLU A 184 -29.21 -2.57 -55.73
CA GLU A 184 -28.91 -1.50 -56.72
C GLU A 184 -29.95 -0.59 -57.47
N ARG A 185 -29.77 0.75 -57.25
CA ARG A 185 -29.43 1.84 -58.23
C ARG A 185 -30.46 2.82 -58.89
N LYS A 186 -30.08 4.11 -58.80
CA LYS A 186 -29.91 5.20 -59.84
C LYS A 186 -30.98 6.32 -60.10
N LYS A 187 -30.52 7.57 -59.83
CA LYS A 187 -30.64 8.86 -60.61
C LYS A 187 -32.06 9.50 -60.83
N LYS A 188 -32.27 10.81 -60.60
CA LYS A 188 -31.71 11.98 -61.34
C LYS A 188 -31.92 13.34 -60.63
N LYS A 189 -30.94 14.26 -60.77
CA LYS A 189 -30.98 15.64 -61.39
C LYS A 189 -32.30 16.47 -61.35
N ASN A 190 -32.34 17.81 -61.17
CA ASN A 190 -31.36 18.94 -61.07
C ASN A 190 -31.78 19.90 -59.89
N LYS A 191 -31.60 21.25 -59.78
CA LYS A 191 -30.99 22.36 -60.58
C LYS A 191 -30.74 23.65 -59.72
N ASP A 192 -29.96 24.60 -60.28
CA ASP A 192 -29.62 25.98 -59.81
C ASP A 192 -30.61 27.06 -60.40
N PRO A 193 -30.48 28.43 -60.30
CA PRO A 193 -29.30 29.26 -59.97
C PRO A 193 -29.47 30.63 -59.21
N GLU A 194 -28.43 31.00 -58.44
CA GLU A 194 -27.62 32.26 -58.57
C GLU A 194 -28.20 33.72 -58.48
N VAL A 195 -27.23 34.64 -58.31
CA VAL A 195 -27.07 36.06 -58.73
C VAL A 195 -27.41 37.27 -57.81
N ARG A 196 -26.34 38.09 -57.63
CA ARG A 196 -26.20 39.54 -57.33
C ARG A 196 -25.86 39.91 -55.87
N THR A 197 -24.67 40.45 -55.53
CA THR A 197 -23.74 41.46 -56.14
C THR A 197 -24.27 42.89 -56.10
N PHE A 198 -23.45 43.96 -56.06
CA PHE A 198 -21.98 44.14 -56.00
C PHE A 198 -21.67 45.38 -55.10
N HIS A 199 -20.49 45.97 -54.90
CA HIS A 199 -19.10 45.96 -55.43
C HIS A 199 -18.20 46.46 -54.23
N SER A 200 -16.95 46.94 -54.24
CA SER A 200 -15.66 46.97 -54.99
C SER A 200 -14.63 47.55 -53.96
N ILE A 201 -13.31 47.72 -54.10
CA ILE A 201 -12.21 47.55 -55.11
C ILE A 201 -10.98 47.06 -54.27
N GLY A 202 -9.82 46.56 -54.75
CA GLY A 202 -9.18 46.50 -56.07
C GLY A 202 -8.17 47.66 -56.27
N ALA A 203 -6.95 47.50 -56.81
CA ALA A 203 -6.30 46.30 -57.38
C ALA A 203 -5.44 45.54 -56.32
N SER A 204 -4.13 45.19 -56.42
CA SER A 204 -3.03 45.46 -57.39
C SER A 204 -2.02 44.29 -57.46
N ALA A 205 -1.06 44.34 -58.40
CA ALA A 205 -0.13 43.25 -58.77
C ALA A 205 1.15 43.85 -59.46
N PRO A 206 2.13 43.10 -60.03
CA PRO A 206 2.25 41.63 -60.18
C PRO A 206 3.69 40.98 -60.07
N ALA A 207 3.71 39.64 -60.16
CA ALA A 207 4.71 38.75 -60.81
C ALA A 207 6.18 38.56 -60.32
N GLY A 208 6.67 37.31 -60.47
CA GLY A 208 8.06 36.84 -60.30
C GLY A 208 8.15 35.30 -60.31
N ALA A 209 9.22 34.68 -60.86
CA ALA A 209 9.29 33.23 -61.15
C ALA A 209 10.63 32.54 -60.70
N PRO A 210 10.71 31.19 -60.63
CA PRO A 210 11.83 30.39 -60.04
C PRO A 210 12.80 29.84 -61.15
N PRO A 211 13.68 28.79 -61.01
CA PRO A 211 14.00 27.88 -59.88
C PRO A 211 15.51 27.47 -59.70
N ALA A 212 15.77 26.40 -58.92
CA ALA A 212 16.75 25.30 -59.14
C ALA A 212 18.06 25.15 -58.30
N SER A 213 18.35 23.87 -57.92
CA SER A 213 19.63 23.10 -57.85
C SER A 213 21.00 23.74 -57.49
N SER A 214 22.00 23.04 -56.89
CA SER A 214 22.09 21.71 -56.22
C SER A 214 23.52 21.42 -55.70
N PHE A 215 23.66 20.60 -54.63
CA PHE A 215 24.80 19.72 -54.27
C PHE A 215 26.27 20.20 -54.16
N SER A 216 26.89 19.77 -53.04
CA SER A 216 28.26 19.20 -52.89
C SER A 216 29.47 20.04 -52.43
N SER A 217 30.28 19.38 -51.57
CA SER A 217 31.73 19.52 -51.27
C SER A 217 32.38 20.89 -50.99
N GLY A 218 33.06 20.98 -49.83
CA GLY A 218 34.26 21.83 -49.64
C GLY A 218 35.55 21.07 -49.98
N PRO A 219 36.73 21.32 -49.36
CA PRO A 219 37.00 22.24 -48.24
C PRO A 219 38.28 23.13 -48.38
N GLY A 220 38.51 24.03 -47.40
CA GLY A 220 39.86 24.40 -46.96
C GLY A 220 40.28 25.89 -47.02
N VAL A 221 40.95 26.33 -45.94
CA VAL A 221 42.16 27.20 -45.85
C VAL A 221 42.20 28.51 -46.69
N GLU A 222 42.52 29.72 -46.19
CA GLU A 222 43.35 30.12 -45.03
C GLU A 222 42.78 31.32 -44.24
N ALA A 223 43.61 32.19 -43.64
CA ALA A 223 43.23 33.05 -42.51
C ALA A 223 43.55 34.56 -42.64
N HIS A 224 43.10 35.31 -41.61
CA HIS A 224 43.59 36.60 -41.08
C HIS A 224 43.02 37.97 -41.52
N PHE A 225 42.60 38.73 -40.47
CA PHE A 225 42.53 40.21 -40.34
C PHE A 225 41.48 40.99 -41.20
N MET A 226 40.95 42.15 -40.77
CA MET A 226 41.10 42.91 -39.50
C MET A 226 39.85 43.77 -39.13
N LYS A 227 39.59 43.91 -37.82
CA LYS A 227 39.28 45.16 -37.08
C LYS A 227 38.22 46.15 -37.62
N GLU A 228 37.15 46.38 -36.83
CA GLU A 228 36.78 47.75 -36.40
C GLU A 228 36.21 47.80 -34.96
N LYS A 229 35.84 49.00 -34.45
CA LYS A 229 35.87 49.34 -33.02
C LYS A 229 34.62 50.14 -32.56
N ALA A 230 34.33 50.08 -31.26
CA ALA A 230 33.18 50.71 -30.61
C ALA A 230 33.34 52.24 -30.33
N PRO A 231 32.22 52.97 -30.09
CA PRO A 231 32.20 54.29 -29.44
C PRO A 231 32.32 54.19 -27.89
N SER A 232 32.50 55.33 -27.22
CA SER A 232 32.93 55.42 -25.80
C SER A 232 32.34 56.67 -25.08
N VAL A 233 31.88 56.58 -23.81
CA VAL A 233 32.56 57.02 -22.54
C VAL A 233 32.52 58.56 -22.32
N GLU A 234 32.43 59.17 -21.11
CA GLU A 234 32.54 58.73 -19.68
C GLU A 234 31.12 58.60 -19.03
N THR A 235 30.55 59.21 -17.97
CA THR A 235 30.88 60.14 -16.84
C THR A 235 29.64 60.19 -15.91
N ARG A 236 29.65 60.41 -14.57
CA ARG A 236 30.50 60.10 -13.37
C ARG A 236 29.66 60.50 -12.12
N THR A 237 29.94 60.17 -10.86
CA THR A 237 31.02 59.36 -10.24
C THR A 237 30.52 57.94 -9.86
N ASP A 238 30.23 57.45 -8.64
CA ASP A 238 30.39 57.94 -7.26
C ASP A 238 30.61 56.81 -6.21
N PHE A 239 30.85 57.13 -4.93
CA PHE A 239 31.63 56.27 -4.02
C PHE A 239 30.88 55.34 -3.04
N ALA A 240 31.43 54.12 -2.96
CA ALA A 240 31.61 53.28 -1.78
C ALA A 240 30.40 52.76 -0.96
N ARG A 241 30.08 51.47 -1.18
CA ARG A 241 30.06 50.49 -0.06
C ARG A 241 30.42 49.09 -0.54
N ALA A 242 31.58 48.57 -0.10
CA ALA A 242 32.02 47.22 -0.45
C ALA A 242 31.30 46.16 0.39
N GLY A 243 30.83 45.09 -0.26
CA GLY A 243 30.34 43.86 0.38
C GLY A 243 31.20 42.67 -0.04
N PRO A 244 31.35 41.62 0.81
CA PRO A 244 32.20 40.47 0.51
C PRO A 244 31.67 39.66 -0.68
N ALA A 245 32.58 39.04 -1.42
CA ALA A 245 32.28 38.35 -2.67
C ALA A 245 31.22 37.25 -2.50
N SER A 246 30.11 37.37 -3.22
CA SER A 246 29.14 36.29 -3.34
C SER A 246 29.79 35.09 -4.03
N LEU A 247 29.63 33.89 -3.45
CA LEU A 247 29.68 32.67 -4.24
C LEU A 247 28.75 32.83 -5.46
N MET A 248 29.22 32.43 -6.65
CA MET A 248 28.39 32.41 -7.85
C MET A 248 27.31 31.32 -7.73
N GLN A 249 26.24 31.66 -7.02
CA GLN A 249 25.00 30.90 -7.08
C GLN A 249 24.45 31.05 -8.51
N MET A 250 24.57 29.99 -9.30
CA MET A 250 23.82 29.87 -10.55
C MET A 250 22.33 29.97 -10.21
N ARG A 251 21.76 31.16 -10.39
CA ARG A 251 20.30 31.34 -10.45
C ARG A 251 19.84 30.57 -11.69
N MET A 252 19.41 29.33 -11.46
CA MET A 252 18.59 28.60 -12.40
C MET A 252 17.44 29.51 -12.83
N PRO A 253 17.03 29.53 -14.12
CA PRO A 253 15.68 29.99 -14.43
C PRO A 253 14.71 29.19 -13.55
N GLY A 254 13.71 29.86 -12.97
CA GLY A 254 12.85 29.25 -11.95
C GLY A 254 12.15 27.99 -12.43
N GLN A 255 11.66 27.18 -11.49
CA GLN A 255 10.53 26.30 -11.78
C GLN A 255 9.36 27.17 -12.25
N ASN A 256 8.57 26.70 -13.23
CA ASN A 256 7.34 27.40 -13.60
C ASN A 256 6.51 27.63 -12.33
N PRO A 257 6.16 28.88 -11.97
CA PRO A 257 5.54 29.18 -10.67
C PRO A 257 4.19 28.48 -10.50
N GLU A 258 3.55 28.13 -11.61
CA GLU A 258 2.33 27.31 -11.67
C GLU A 258 2.50 25.90 -11.07
N PHE A 259 3.71 25.32 -11.09
CA PHE A 259 4.02 23.98 -10.57
C PHE A 259 4.71 24.02 -9.20
N ALA A 260 4.81 25.19 -8.57
CA ALA A 260 5.36 25.35 -7.23
C ALA A 260 4.34 24.96 -6.14
N LEU A 261 4.83 24.46 -5.01
CA LEU A 261 4.03 24.19 -3.82
C LEU A 261 3.68 25.53 -3.11
N GLN A 262 2.41 25.78 -2.83
CA GLN A 262 1.98 26.97 -2.08
C GLN A 262 1.65 26.61 -0.62
N GLU A 263 2.36 27.23 0.33
CA GLU A 263 2.05 27.11 1.77
C GLU A 263 0.79 27.91 2.13
N THR A 264 -0.07 27.31 2.96
CA THR A 264 -1.35 27.87 3.40
C THR A 264 -1.45 27.90 4.91
N ARG A 265 -2.35 28.74 5.44
CA ARG A 265 -2.69 28.78 6.87
C ARG A 265 -4.22 28.80 7.02
N PRO A 266 -4.90 27.68 6.73
CA PRO A 266 -6.34 27.57 6.95
C PRO A 266 -6.69 27.73 8.45
N PRO A 267 -7.92 28.14 8.81
CA PRO A 267 -8.41 28.32 10.19
C PRO A 267 -8.64 27.00 10.94
N VAL A 268 -7.69 26.08 10.79
CA VAL A 268 -7.65 24.72 11.32
C VAL A 268 -7.18 24.73 12.78
N ALA A 269 -7.81 23.93 13.64
CA ALA A 269 -7.63 24.02 15.10
C ALA A 269 -6.17 23.89 15.57
N ALA A 270 -5.36 23.03 14.92
CA ALA A 270 -3.93 22.89 15.20
C ALA A 270 -3.13 24.20 15.00
N HIS A 271 -3.54 25.07 14.08
CA HIS A 271 -2.91 26.38 13.86
C HIS A 271 -3.36 27.44 14.87
N LEU A 272 -4.61 27.35 15.35
CA LEU A 272 -5.21 28.34 16.25
C LEU A 272 -4.68 28.26 17.70
N ARG A 273 -3.83 27.27 18.03
CA ARG A 273 -3.21 27.06 19.35
C ARG A 273 -4.21 27.17 20.49
N TYR A 274 -5.23 26.32 20.50
CA TYR A 274 -6.20 26.28 21.60
C TYR A 274 -5.46 26.08 22.94
N ARG A 275 -5.48 27.11 23.79
CA ARG A 275 -4.65 27.19 25.01
C ARG A 275 -5.37 26.65 26.25
N GLY A 276 -6.36 25.79 26.04
CA GLY A 276 -6.99 24.96 27.08
C GLY A 276 -6.29 23.60 27.17
N GLY A 277 -6.31 22.98 28.35
CA GLY A 277 -5.70 21.67 28.55
C GLY A 277 -6.52 20.55 27.90
N ASP A 278 -6.05 20.03 26.77
CA ASP A 278 -5.64 18.62 26.63
C ASP A 278 -5.22 18.32 25.18
N LYS A 279 -4.07 17.66 24.99
CA LYS A 279 -3.54 17.33 23.65
C LYS A 279 -4.22 16.14 22.97
N THR A 280 -5.26 15.58 23.60
CA THR A 280 -5.94 14.33 23.24
C THR A 280 -7.39 14.54 22.78
N THR A 281 -7.94 15.75 22.91
CA THR A 281 -9.41 15.99 22.85
C THR A 281 -9.96 16.34 21.47
N THR A 282 -9.14 16.48 20.44
CA THR A 282 -9.61 16.81 19.08
C THR A 282 -8.97 15.94 18.00
N THR A 283 -9.60 14.79 17.71
CA THR A 283 -9.21 13.83 16.64
C THR A 283 -9.28 14.41 15.22
N TYR A 284 -9.83 15.62 15.07
CA TYR A 284 -10.12 16.31 13.80
C TYR A 284 -9.47 17.71 13.74
N ASP A 285 -8.31 17.88 14.35
CA ASP A 285 -7.64 19.19 14.49
C ASP A 285 -6.84 19.67 13.27
N LEU A 286 -6.72 18.86 12.21
CA LEU A 286 -6.08 19.19 10.93
C LEU A 286 -7.08 19.59 9.84
N VAL A 287 -8.38 19.60 10.13
CA VAL A 287 -9.47 19.94 9.19
C VAL A 287 -10.34 21.09 9.70
N GLU A 288 -11.08 21.74 8.80
CA GLU A 288 -12.04 22.77 9.15
C GLU A 288 -13.36 22.12 9.61
N GLN A 289 -13.93 22.56 10.74
CA GLN A 289 -15.09 21.93 11.37
C GLN A 289 -16.38 22.27 10.62
N MET A 290 -16.83 21.36 9.74
CA MET A 290 -18.09 21.50 9.01
C MET A 290 -19.25 21.04 9.89
N ARG A 291 -20.37 21.77 9.88
CA ARG A 291 -21.58 21.43 10.66
C ARG A 291 -22.70 20.92 9.77
N TYR A 292 -23.44 19.93 10.24
CA TYR A 292 -24.55 19.31 9.52
C TYR A 292 -25.78 19.17 10.42
N LEU A 293 -26.96 19.40 9.87
CA LEU A 293 -28.22 18.96 10.45
C LEU A 293 -28.44 17.49 10.04
N TYR A 294 -28.39 16.59 11.02
CA TYR A 294 -28.67 15.18 10.86
C TYR A 294 -30.14 14.89 11.16
N VAL A 295 -30.75 14.02 10.35
CA VAL A 295 -32.12 13.52 10.51
C VAL A 295 -32.10 12.01 10.30
N ASN A 296 -32.25 11.23 11.37
CA ASN A 296 -32.36 9.78 11.33
C ASN A 296 -33.84 9.38 11.32
N VAL A 297 -34.32 8.89 10.17
CA VAL A 297 -35.67 8.35 9.98
C VAL A 297 -35.65 6.86 10.31
N VAL A 298 -36.06 6.51 11.53
CA VAL A 298 -35.91 5.15 12.05
C VAL A 298 -37.04 4.25 11.57
N LYS A 299 -38.29 4.59 11.91
CA LYS A 299 -39.49 3.80 11.62
C LYS A 299 -40.77 4.64 11.81
N ALA A 300 -41.91 4.14 11.36
CA ALA A 300 -43.23 4.65 11.75
C ALA A 300 -44.12 3.52 12.30
N ARG A 301 -45.25 3.89 12.90
CA ARG A 301 -46.31 2.97 13.36
C ARG A 301 -47.70 3.55 13.17
N ASP A 302 -48.69 2.67 13.18
CA ASP A 302 -50.12 3.01 13.20
C ASP A 302 -50.53 3.94 12.03
N LEU A 303 -49.87 3.79 10.87
CA LEU A 303 -50.15 4.58 9.67
C LEU A 303 -51.55 4.24 9.13
N PRO A 304 -52.39 5.26 8.81
CA PRO A 304 -53.76 5.03 8.40
C PRO A 304 -53.81 4.42 6.99
N PRO A 305 -54.61 3.35 6.75
CA PRO A 305 -54.86 2.88 5.40
C PRO A 305 -55.62 3.95 4.63
N LYS A 306 -55.07 4.35 3.49
CA LYS A 306 -55.68 5.36 2.61
C LYS A 306 -56.46 4.77 1.46
N ASP A 307 -56.04 3.59 1.03
CA ASP A 307 -56.40 3.02 -0.26
C ASP A 307 -57.51 1.97 -0.12
N VAL A 308 -58.50 2.02 -1.02
CA VAL A 308 -59.62 1.04 -1.06
C VAL A 308 -59.09 -0.36 -1.37
N THR A 309 -57.94 -0.44 -2.03
CA THR A 309 -57.17 -1.65 -2.36
C THR A 309 -56.30 -2.17 -1.20
N GLY A 310 -56.18 -1.42 -0.09
CA GLY A 310 -55.56 -1.87 1.17
C GLY A 310 -54.03 -1.94 1.21
N SER A 311 -53.32 -1.62 0.13
CA SER A 311 -51.86 -1.51 0.08
C SER A 311 -51.41 -0.10 0.41
N LEU A 312 -50.68 0.06 1.52
CA LEU A 312 -49.93 1.27 1.87
C LEU A 312 -48.44 0.97 1.65
N ASP A 313 -47.78 1.71 0.75
CA ASP A 313 -46.40 1.50 0.31
C ASP A 313 -45.49 2.69 0.72
N PRO A 314 -45.38 3.00 2.03
CA PRO A 314 -44.97 4.34 2.48
C PRO A 314 -43.49 4.63 2.30
N TYR A 315 -43.21 5.89 2.02
CA TYR A 315 -41.89 6.51 2.09
C TYR A 315 -41.90 7.81 2.89
N VAL A 316 -40.72 8.33 3.21
CA VAL A 316 -40.55 9.60 3.93
C VAL A 316 -39.74 10.57 3.08
N GLU A 317 -40.30 11.75 2.87
CA GLU A 317 -39.62 12.93 2.37
C GLU A 317 -39.10 13.77 3.55
N VAL A 318 -37.81 14.08 3.53
CA VAL A 318 -37.13 14.95 4.51
C VAL A 318 -36.69 16.21 3.76
N LYS A 319 -37.26 17.36 4.13
CA LYS A 319 -37.16 18.60 3.37
C LYS A 319 -36.72 19.79 4.23
N VAL A 320 -35.75 20.55 3.73
CA VAL A 320 -35.26 21.79 4.35
C VAL A 320 -35.08 22.85 3.27
N GLY A 321 -36.02 23.80 3.20
CA GLY A 321 -36.08 24.76 2.09
C GLY A 321 -36.29 24.04 0.76
N ASN A 322 -35.37 24.22 -0.19
CA ASN A 322 -35.42 23.52 -1.48
C ASN A 322 -34.73 22.14 -1.49
N TYR A 323 -33.99 21.76 -0.44
CA TYR A 323 -33.35 20.45 -0.38
C TYR A 323 -34.38 19.37 0.02
N ARG A 324 -34.51 18.34 -0.82
CA ARG A 324 -35.44 17.20 -0.67
C ARG A 324 -34.66 15.89 -0.65
N GLY A 325 -34.61 15.21 0.49
CA GLY A 325 -34.18 13.82 0.61
C GLY A 325 -35.39 12.90 0.70
N ILE A 326 -35.29 11.67 0.20
CA ILE A 326 -36.40 10.69 0.18
C ILE A 326 -35.89 9.33 0.72
N THR A 327 -36.74 8.54 1.37
CA THR A 327 -36.43 7.13 1.71
C THR A 327 -36.88 6.17 0.61
N LYS A 328 -36.39 4.92 0.64
CA LYS A 328 -37.01 3.85 -0.15
C LYS A 328 -38.44 3.59 0.36
N HIS A 329 -39.41 3.53 -0.55
CA HIS A 329 -40.72 2.94 -0.23
C HIS A 329 -40.59 1.49 0.23
N LEU A 330 -41.54 1.05 1.06
CA LEU A 330 -41.64 -0.32 1.57
C LEU A 330 -43.06 -0.83 1.31
N GLU A 331 -43.19 -1.86 0.46
CA GLU A 331 -44.48 -2.39 0.02
C GLU A 331 -45.33 -2.91 1.19
N LYS A 332 -46.63 -2.54 1.18
CA LYS A 332 -47.72 -3.05 2.03
C LYS A 332 -47.43 -3.04 3.53
N ASN A 333 -46.85 -1.96 4.03
CA ASN A 333 -46.31 -1.90 5.39
C ASN A 333 -46.78 -0.66 6.20
N GLN A 334 -47.75 -0.86 7.10
CA GLN A 334 -48.26 0.18 8.03
C GLN A 334 -47.32 0.46 9.22
N ASN A 335 -46.27 -0.35 9.42
CA ASN A 335 -45.25 -0.19 10.48
C ASN A 335 -43.83 -0.19 9.88
N PRO A 336 -43.53 0.72 8.93
CA PRO A 336 -42.32 0.70 8.12
C PRO A 336 -41.06 1.01 8.94
N VAL A 337 -39.92 0.41 8.55
CA VAL A 337 -38.63 0.58 9.22
C VAL A 337 -37.57 0.93 8.18
N TRP A 338 -37.19 2.20 8.08
CA TRP A 338 -36.24 2.69 7.06
C TRP A 338 -34.79 2.75 7.55
N ARG A 339 -34.57 3.15 8.81
CA ARG A 339 -33.23 3.39 9.40
C ARG A 339 -32.30 4.23 8.50
N GLN A 340 -32.84 5.28 7.88
CA GLN A 340 -32.12 6.09 6.90
C GLN A 340 -31.76 7.47 7.47
N ILE A 341 -30.49 7.82 7.42
CA ILE A 341 -29.96 9.09 7.91
C ILE A 341 -29.77 10.07 6.75
N PHE A 342 -30.16 11.32 6.95
CA PHE A 342 -29.96 12.45 6.04
C PHE A 342 -29.09 13.50 6.74
N ALA A 343 -28.21 14.17 5.99
CA ALA A 343 -27.30 15.20 6.46
C ALA A 343 -27.36 16.43 5.54
N PHE A 344 -27.83 17.54 6.10
CA PHE A 344 -27.93 18.83 5.40
C PHE A 344 -26.82 19.76 5.89
N ALA A 345 -25.95 20.25 4.99
CA ALA A 345 -24.83 21.11 5.37
C ALA A 345 -25.35 22.44 5.95
N LYS A 346 -24.88 22.84 7.15
CA LYS A 346 -25.44 24.00 7.87
C LYS A 346 -25.34 25.31 7.08
N GLU A 347 -24.26 25.48 6.32
CA GLU A 347 -24.00 26.61 5.42
C GLU A 347 -24.98 26.71 4.24
N ARG A 348 -25.75 25.65 3.96
CA ARG A 348 -26.71 25.56 2.85
C ARG A 348 -28.17 25.50 3.31
N LEU A 349 -28.46 25.63 4.61
CA LEU A 349 -29.84 25.62 5.11
C LEU A 349 -30.58 26.89 4.65
N GLN A 350 -31.62 26.71 3.84
CA GLN A 350 -32.45 27.79 3.27
C GLN A 350 -33.75 28.03 4.07
N SER A 351 -33.91 27.34 5.19
CA SER A 351 -35.10 27.34 6.05
C SER A 351 -34.67 27.07 7.49
N ASN A 352 -35.34 27.72 8.45
CA ASN A 352 -35.23 27.38 9.88
C ASN A 352 -36.13 26.19 10.26
N PHE A 353 -37.04 25.77 9.38
CA PHE A 353 -37.92 24.63 9.60
C PHE A 353 -37.46 23.41 8.80
N LEU A 354 -37.43 22.27 9.49
CA LEU A 354 -37.29 20.93 8.95
C LEU A 354 -38.70 20.33 8.78
N GLU A 355 -39.08 19.97 7.56
CA GLU A 355 -40.30 19.23 7.27
C GLU A 355 -39.98 17.74 7.07
N VAL A 356 -40.70 16.86 7.75
CA VAL A 356 -40.64 15.41 7.55
C VAL A 356 -42.04 14.93 7.17
N ILE A 357 -42.21 14.47 5.93
CA ILE A 357 -43.49 14.16 5.31
C ILE A 357 -43.53 12.67 5.00
N VAL A 358 -44.54 11.96 5.51
CA VAL A 358 -44.85 10.59 5.13
C VAL A 358 -45.80 10.62 3.92
N MET A 359 -45.41 9.92 2.86
CA MET A 359 -46.13 9.81 1.59
C MET A 359 -46.44 8.35 1.31
N ASP A 360 -47.57 8.08 0.68
CA ASP A 360 -47.87 6.80 0.03
C ASP A 360 -47.43 6.86 -1.44
N LYS A 361 -47.15 5.71 -2.06
CA LYS A 361 -46.59 5.67 -3.42
C LYS A 361 -47.41 4.79 -4.37
N ASP A 362 -48.26 5.45 -5.14
CA ASP A 362 -49.15 4.80 -6.08
C ASP A 362 -48.41 4.36 -7.35
N LEU A 363 -48.82 3.22 -7.92
CA LEU A 363 -48.29 2.73 -9.21
C LEU A 363 -48.99 3.36 -10.43
N VAL A 364 -50.12 4.04 -10.22
CA VAL A 364 -51.03 4.52 -11.29
C VAL A 364 -51.50 5.98 -11.09
N LEU A 365 -51.49 6.46 -9.83
CA LEU A 365 -51.93 7.81 -9.46
C LEU A 365 -50.74 8.64 -8.95
N LYS A 366 -51.02 9.78 -8.33
CA LYS A 366 -50.02 10.72 -7.80
C LYS A 366 -49.87 10.49 -6.29
N ASP A 367 -48.69 10.04 -5.88
CA ASP A 367 -48.19 9.87 -4.51
C ASP A 367 -48.99 10.68 -3.47
N ASP A 368 -49.67 9.98 -2.57
CA ASP A 368 -50.71 10.59 -1.75
C ASP A 368 -50.29 10.76 -0.28
N PHE A 369 -50.34 12.00 0.19
CA PHE A 369 -49.83 12.46 1.49
C PHE A 369 -50.47 11.75 2.68
N VAL A 370 -49.66 11.12 3.53
CA VAL A 370 -50.12 10.43 4.76
C VAL A 370 -50.09 11.37 5.96
N GLY A 371 -49.01 12.12 6.17
CA GLY A 371 -48.88 13.04 7.30
C GLY A 371 -47.55 13.81 7.34
N ARG A 372 -47.44 14.82 8.19
CA ARG A 372 -46.24 15.65 8.36
C ARG A 372 -45.83 15.80 9.83
N VAL A 373 -44.54 16.00 10.07
CA VAL A 373 -43.96 16.63 11.27
C VAL A 373 -43.18 17.86 10.81
N VAL A 374 -43.22 18.95 11.58
CA VAL A 374 -42.37 20.13 11.39
C VAL A 374 -41.61 20.39 12.68
N LEU A 375 -40.30 20.67 12.56
CA LEU A 375 -39.41 20.96 13.69
C LEU A 375 -38.64 22.25 13.41
N ASP A 376 -38.44 23.09 14.43
CA ASP A 376 -37.58 24.27 14.34
C ASP A 376 -36.12 23.87 14.58
N ILE A 377 -35.24 24.24 13.66
CA ILE A 377 -33.81 23.90 13.66
C ILE A 377 -33.05 24.63 14.78
N SER A 378 -33.62 25.69 15.38
CA SER A 378 -33.05 26.37 16.55
C SER A 378 -33.24 25.60 17.86
N GLU A 379 -34.25 24.72 17.95
CA GLU A 379 -34.47 23.84 19.11
C GLU A 379 -33.65 22.53 19.04
N VAL A 380 -33.02 22.26 17.90
CA VAL A 380 -32.28 21.01 17.65
C VAL A 380 -30.97 20.97 18.47
N PRO A 381 -30.74 19.92 19.29
CA PRO A 381 -29.54 19.81 20.11
C PRO A 381 -28.27 19.69 19.25
N THR A 382 -27.17 20.28 19.73
CA THR A 382 -25.83 20.09 19.13
C THR A 382 -25.10 18.92 19.79
N ARG A 383 -24.52 18.04 18.99
CA ARG A 383 -23.69 16.88 19.39
C ARG A 383 -22.28 17.03 18.81
N VAL A 384 -21.23 16.81 19.60
CA VAL A 384 -19.85 16.70 19.11
C VAL A 384 -19.20 15.47 19.76
N PRO A 385 -18.53 14.57 19.01
CA PRO A 385 -17.80 13.46 19.61
C PRO A 385 -16.85 13.96 20.72
N PRO A 386 -16.85 13.36 21.92
CA PRO A 386 -17.33 12.00 22.24
C PRO A 386 -18.80 11.85 22.67
N ASP A 387 -19.66 12.86 22.48
CA ASP A 387 -21.08 12.80 22.88
C ASP A 387 -21.80 11.54 22.38
N SER A 388 -22.55 10.89 23.27
CA SER A 388 -23.35 9.70 22.96
C SER A 388 -24.42 9.98 21.88
N PRO A 389 -24.82 8.97 21.08
CA PRO A 389 -25.85 9.14 20.05
C PRO A 389 -27.21 9.50 20.68
N LEU A 390 -27.92 10.45 20.05
CA LEU A 390 -29.22 10.92 20.52
C LEU A 390 -30.29 9.81 20.40
N ALA A 391 -31.00 9.54 21.49
CA ALA A 391 -32.10 8.57 21.52
C ALA A 391 -33.25 9.02 20.58
N PRO A 392 -33.70 8.18 19.63
CA PRO A 392 -34.83 8.53 18.76
C PRO A 392 -36.15 8.65 19.53
N GLN A 393 -36.94 9.66 19.19
CA GLN A 393 -38.20 10.01 19.84
C GLN A 393 -39.38 9.80 18.90
N TRP A 394 -40.58 9.60 19.45
CA TRP A 394 -41.82 9.46 18.69
C TRP A 394 -42.50 10.82 18.50
N TYR A 395 -42.82 11.15 17.25
CA TYR A 395 -43.54 12.35 16.85
C TYR A 395 -44.89 11.95 16.23
N LYS A 396 -45.97 12.64 16.63
CA LYS A 396 -47.31 12.41 16.08
C LYS A 396 -47.44 13.11 14.73
N LEU A 397 -48.04 12.42 13.76
CA LEU A 397 -48.26 12.97 12.42
C LEU A 397 -49.42 13.96 12.40
N GLU A 398 -49.24 15.04 11.66
CA GLU A 398 -50.22 16.09 11.41
C GLU A 398 -50.77 15.99 9.98
N ASN A 399 -52.09 16.11 9.84
CA ASN A 399 -52.79 16.15 8.56
C ASN A 399 -52.51 17.46 7.80
N LYS A 400 -52.97 17.55 6.54
CA LYS A 400 -52.91 18.79 5.71
C LYS A 400 -53.54 20.04 6.37
N LYS A 401 -54.32 19.87 7.45
CA LYS A 401 -54.95 20.92 8.26
C LYS A 401 -54.21 21.27 9.57
N GLY A 402 -53.11 20.58 9.90
CA GLY A 402 -52.43 20.66 11.21
C GLY A 402 -53.04 19.79 12.32
N GLU A 403 -54.15 19.09 12.03
CA GLU A 403 -54.81 18.17 12.98
C GLU A 403 -53.97 16.91 13.20
N ARG A 404 -53.65 16.57 14.46
CA ARG A 404 -52.91 15.35 14.82
C ARG A 404 -53.82 14.12 14.80
N PHE A 405 -53.35 13.02 14.21
CA PHE A 405 -54.13 11.78 14.06
C PHE A 405 -53.38 10.55 14.63
N ARG A 406 -53.85 9.33 14.32
CA ARG A 406 -53.39 8.06 14.93
C ARG A 406 -51.99 7.57 14.54
N GLY A 407 -51.33 8.14 13.52
CA GLY A 407 -50.00 7.68 13.07
C GLY A 407 -48.83 8.39 13.78
N GLU A 408 -47.75 7.66 14.02
CA GLU A 408 -46.53 8.20 14.66
C GLU A 408 -45.25 7.80 13.90
N ILE A 409 -44.27 8.71 13.88
CA ILE A 409 -42.95 8.49 13.26
C ILE A 409 -41.83 8.66 14.29
N MET A 410 -40.83 7.78 14.24
CA MET A 410 -39.69 7.76 15.16
C MET A 410 -38.47 8.40 14.50
N LEU A 411 -38.02 9.53 15.05
CA LEU A 411 -36.97 10.38 14.50
C LEU A 411 -35.90 10.69 15.56
N ALA A 412 -34.63 10.82 15.14
CA ALA A 412 -33.61 11.54 15.90
C ALA A 412 -33.07 12.69 15.04
N VAL A 413 -32.97 13.89 15.60
CA VAL A 413 -32.53 15.10 14.89
C VAL A 413 -31.51 15.84 15.74
N TRP A 414 -30.34 16.15 15.17
CA TRP A 414 -29.25 16.85 15.88
C TRP A 414 -28.37 17.67 14.94
N ILE A 415 -27.73 18.71 15.46
CA ILE A 415 -26.63 19.42 14.77
C ILE A 415 -25.33 18.70 15.11
N GLY A 416 -24.71 18.04 14.15
CA GLY A 416 -23.43 17.35 14.30
C GLY A 416 -22.31 17.97 13.46
N THR A 417 -21.21 17.23 13.31
CA THR A 417 -20.04 17.59 12.50
C THR A 417 -19.64 16.45 11.58
N GLN A 418 -18.66 16.64 10.67
CA GLN A 418 -18.14 15.52 9.87
C GLN A 418 -17.47 14.40 10.68
N ALA A 419 -17.23 14.62 11.98
CA ALA A 419 -16.71 13.63 12.91
C ALA A 419 -17.79 12.71 13.50
N ASP A 420 -19.07 12.97 13.24
CA ASP A 420 -20.17 12.09 13.68
C ASP A 420 -20.08 10.73 12.99
N GLU A 421 -20.28 9.65 13.75
CA GLU A 421 -20.30 8.26 13.28
C GLU A 421 -21.28 8.04 12.11
N SER A 422 -22.32 8.86 12.04
CA SER A 422 -23.36 8.86 11.00
C SER A 422 -22.93 9.49 9.68
N PHE A 423 -21.84 10.28 9.65
CA PHE A 423 -21.41 11.04 8.48
C PHE A 423 -21.15 10.19 7.23
N PRO A 424 -20.47 9.02 7.30
CA PRO A 424 -20.18 8.20 6.12
C PRO A 424 -21.42 7.49 5.53
N GLU A 425 -22.43 7.22 6.35
CA GLU A 425 -23.62 6.46 5.94
C GLU A 425 -24.78 7.36 5.49
N ALA A 426 -24.87 8.59 5.99
CA ALA A 426 -25.95 9.51 5.65
C ALA A 426 -26.05 9.81 4.14
N TRP A 427 -27.28 10.05 3.66
CA TRP A 427 -27.51 10.80 2.42
C TRP A 427 -27.14 12.27 2.65
N HIS A 428 -26.52 12.93 1.67
CA HIS A 428 -26.07 14.32 1.83
C HIS A 428 -26.74 15.26 0.82
N SER A 429 -27.09 16.47 1.27
CA SER A 429 -27.81 17.50 0.49
C SER A 429 -27.17 17.92 -0.85
N ASP A 430 -25.86 17.77 -1.00
CA ASP A 430 -25.12 17.99 -2.25
C ASP A 430 -25.27 16.84 -3.26
N ALA A 431 -25.67 15.64 -2.82
CA ALA A 431 -25.87 14.46 -3.66
C ALA A 431 -27.30 14.29 -4.19
N HIS A 432 -28.11 15.36 -4.18
CA HIS A 432 -29.56 15.31 -4.46
C HIS A 432 -29.95 14.85 -5.87
N ASN A 433 -29.07 14.95 -6.86
CA ASN A 433 -29.32 14.50 -8.25
C ASN A 433 -29.03 13.00 -8.49
N ILE A 434 -28.59 12.25 -7.46
CA ILE A 434 -28.20 10.83 -7.61
C ILE A 434 -29.31 9.89 -7.12
N SER A 435 -29.52 8.80 -7.87
CA SER A 435 -30.44 7.71 -7.48
C SER A 435 -29.97 6.97 -6.21
N HIS A 436 -30.90 6.39 -5.46
CA HIS A 436 -30.57 5.66 -4.21
C HIS A 436 -29.64 4.44 -4.39
N ALA A 437 -29.51 3.90 -5.61
CA ALA A 437 -28.50 2.90 -5.92
C ALA A 437 -27.10 3.54 -6.05
N ASN A 438 -26.98 4.57 -6.89
CA ASN A 438 -25.70 5.19 -7.22
C ASN A 438 -25.13 6.02 -6.06
N LEU A 439 -25.96 6.42 -5.08
CA LEU A 439 -25.56 7.03 -3.81
C LEU A 439 -24.51 6.18 -3.05
N GLN A 440 -24.53 4.85 -3.18
CA GLN A 440 -23.52 4.00 -2.54
C GLN A 440 -22.11 4.34 -3.03
N ASN A 441 -21.95 4.71 -4.31
CA ASN A 441 -20.67 5.02 -4.95
C ASN A 441 -20.05 6.37 -4.51
N THR A 442 -20.80 7.23 -3.81
CA THR A 442 -20.31 8.55 -3.35
C THR A 442 -19.89 8.59 -1.88
N ARG A 443 -20.11 7.52 -1.11
CA ARG A 443 -19.74 7.46 0.32
C ARG A 443 -18.22 7.43 0.54
N SER A 444 -17.79 8.02 1.66
CA SER A 444 -16.42 7.84 2.18
C SER A 444 -16.25 6.43 2.77
N LYS A 445 -15.04 5.87 2.71
CA LYS A 445 -14.76 4.53 3.24
C LYS A 445 -13.29 4.29 3.59
N VAL A 446 -13.05 3.60 4.70
CA VAL A 446 -11.78 2.96 5.04
C VAL A 446 -11.77 1.52 4.52
N TYR A 447 -10.68 1.09 3.91
CA TYR A 447 -10.43 -0.29 3.48
C TYR A 447 -9.09 -0.79 3.99
N PHE A 448 -8.92 -2.11 4.00
CA PHE A 448 -7.65 -2.75 4.36
C PHE A 448 -7.19 -3.71 3.26
N SER A 449 -5.91 -3.64 2.88
CA SER A 449 -5.27 -4.65 2.04
C SER A 449 -5.37 -6.02 2.74
N PRO A 450 -5.67 -7.11 2.01
CA PRO A 450 -5.56 -8.46 2.55
C PRO A 450 -4.11 -8.75 2.97
N LYS A 451 -3.92 -9.60 3.99
CA LYS A 451 -2.57 -10.05 4.35
C LYS A 451 -2.06 -11.03 3.29
N LEU A 452 -1.00 -10.63 2.60
CA LEU A 452 -0.35 -11.39 1.53
C LEU A 452 0.83 -12.18 2.07
N TYR A 453 1.09 -13.35 1.48
CA TYR A 453 2.19 -14.24 1.83
C TYR A 453 2.81 -14.84 0.56
N TYR A 454 4.09 -15.23 0.62
CA TYR A 454 4.71 -16.01 -0.45
C TYR A 454 4.52 -17.51 -0.18
N LEU A 455 3.91 -18.21 -1.13
CA LEU A 455 3.86 -19.67 -1.16
C LEU A 455 5.02 -20.17 -2.03
N ARG A 456 5.98 -20.87 -1.42
CA ARG A 456 7.09 -21.54 -2.11
C ARG A 456 6.71 -23.01 -2.33
N VAL A 457 6.86 -23.46 -3.56
CA VAL A 457 6.58 -24.82 -4.01
C VAL A 457 7.84 -25.35 -4.70
N LEU A 458 8.53 -26.28 -4.06
CA LEU A 458 9.64 -27.00 -4.67
C LEU A 458 9.11 -28.35 -5.18
N VAL A 459 9.08 -28.49 -6.50
CA VAL A 459 8.70 -29.74 -7.19
C VAL A 459 9.98 -30.54 -7.40
N MET A 460 10.10 -31.69 -6.73
CA MET A 460 11.34 -32.47 -6.74
C MET A 460 11.34 -33.52 -7.85
N GLU A 461 10.44 -34.49 -7.74
CA GLU A 461 10.40 -35.72 -8.56
C GLU A 461 9.00 -36.35 -8.55
N ALA A 462 8.73 -37.26 -9.47
CA ALA A 462 7.55 -38.13 -9.44
C ALA A 462 7.96 -39.60 -9.61
N GLN A 463 7.07 -40.51 -9.20
CA GLN A 463 7.27 -41.96 -9.27
C GLN A 463 6.04 -42.65 -9.88
N ASP A 464 6.30 -43.75 -10.59
CA ASP A 464 5.30 -44.64 -11.19
C ASP A 464 4.27 -43.91 -12.06
N LEU A 465 4.70 -42.91 -12.82
CA LEU A 465 3.85 -42.25 -13.82
C LEU A 465 3.45 -43.24 -14.92
N ILE A 466 2.18 -43.24 -15.29
CA ILE A 466 1.63 -44.04 -16.38
C ILE A 466 1.59 -43.13 -17.63
N PRO A 467 2.40 -43.37 -18.67
CA PRO A 467 2.38 -42.58 -19.90
C PRO A 467 1.07 -42.78 -20.68
N THR A 468 0.67 -41.80 -21.51
CA THR A 468 -0.53 -42.00 -22.35
C THR A 468 -0.26 -42.90 -23.56
N GLU A 469 0.93 -42.81 -24.17
CA GLU A 469 1.34 -43.65 -25.30
C GLU A 469 2.51 -44.58 -24.94
N GLY A 470 2.35 -45.87 -25.25
CA GLY A 470 3.37 -46.88 -24.96
C GLY A 470 4.63 -46.75 -25.83
N GLY A 471 5.81 -46.82 -25.21
CA GLY A 471 7.10 -46.95 -25.92
C GLY A 471 7.81 -45.65 -26.32
N ARG A 472 7.30 -44.48 -25.92
CA ARG A 472 8.00 -43.18 -26.13
C ARG A 472 8.76 -42.72 -24.86
N PRO A 473 9.84 -41.91 -25.01
CA PRO A 473 10.54 -41.30 -23.88
C PRO A 473 9.71 -40.15 -23.29
N VAL A 474 9.01 -40.44 -22.19
CA VAL A 474 8.05 -39.56 -21.49
C VAL A 474 8.66 -38.18 -21.22
N ASP A 475 8.13 -37.13 -21.88
CA ASP A 475 8.60 -35.75 -21.73
C ASP A 475 7.63 -34.96 -20.83
N THR A 476 7.90 -34.97 -19.53
CA THR A 476 6.96 -34.51 -18.50
C THR A 476 7.35 -33.18 -17.88
N TYR A 477 6.34 -32.37 -17.56
CA TYR A 477 6.47 -31.17 -16.74
C TYR A 477 5.36 -31.11 -15.69
N VAL A 478 5.53 -30.26 -14.68
CA VAL A 478 4.54 -30.05 -13.63
C VAL A 478 3.98 -28.64 -13.71
N LYS A 479 2.66 -28.56 -13.83
CA LYS A 479 1.88 -27.33 -13.83
C LYS A 479 1.31 -27.11 -12.44
N VAL A 480 1.62 -25.99 -11.82
CA VAL A 480 1.11 -25.59 -10.50
C VAL A 480 0.31 -24.32 -10.67
N GLN A 481 -0.95 -24.35 -10.27
CA GLN A 481 -1.89 -23.23 -10.34
C GLN A 481 -2.45 -22.92 -8.94
N VAL A 482 -2.53 -21.62 -8.61
CA VAL A 482 -3.12 -21.13 -7.37
C VAL A 482 -4.02 -19.93 -7.70
N GLY A 483 -5.33 -20.13 -7.64
CA GLY A 483 -6.30 -19.18 -8.18
C GLY A 483 -5.99 -18.86 -9.66
N ASN A 484 -5.81 -17.57 -9.97
CA ASN A 484 -5.48 -17.09 -11.32
C ASN A 484 -3.98 -17.22 -11.70
N GLN A 485 -3.11 -17.63 -10.77
CA GLN A 485 -1.66 -17.77 -11.03
C GLN A 485 -1.33 -19.19 -11.51
N GLY A 486 -1.14 -19.37 -12.81
CA GLY A 486 -0.56 -20.60 -13.37
C GLY A 486 0.96 -20.49 -13.57
N ARG A 487 1.72 -21.52 -13.19
CA ARG A 487 3.14 -21.69 -13.53
C ARG A 487 3.44 -23.14 -13.94
N VAL A 488 4.51 -23.33 -14.69
CA VAL A 488 5.00 -24.63 -15.18
C VAL A 488 6.48 -24.76 -14.83
N THR A 489 6.93 -25.95 -14.42
CA THR A 489 8.35 -26.27 -14.24
C THR A 489 9.07 -26.32 -15.59
N ARG A 490 10.40 -26.33 -15.59
CA ARG A 490 11.13 -26.85 -16.76
C ARG A 490 10.74 -28.33 -17.01
N PRO A 491 10.78 -28.83 -18.27
CA PRO A 491 10.63 -30.26 -18.55
C PRO A 491 11.68 -31.09 -17.81
N SER A 492 11.37 -32.37 -17.56
CA SER A 492 12.31 -33.30 -16.90
C SER A 492 13.61 -33.41 -17.68
N GLN A 493 14.75 -33.37 -16.99
CA GLN A 493 16.05 -33.68 -17.62
C GLN A 493 16.18 -35.17 -17.96
N VAL A 494 15.37 -36.01 -17.30
CA VAL A 494 15.39 -37.47 -17.42
C VAL A 494 14.03 -37.94 -17.92
N LYS A 495 13.96 -38.32 -19.20
CA LYS A 495 12.72 -38.72 -19.89
C LYS A 495 12.30 -40.14 -19.55
N THR A 496 11.69 -40.31 -18.37
CA THR A 496 11.28 -41.60 -17.80
C THR A 496 9.98 -41.46 -17.00
N VAL A 497 9.39 -42.60 -16.61
CA VAL A 497 8.25 -42.69 -15.69
C VAL A 497 8.53 -42.21 -14.26
N ASN A 498 9.81 -42.00 -13.92
CA ASN A 498 10.27 -41.47 -12.63
C ASN A 498 11.04 -40.14 -12.85
N PRO A 499 10.38 -39.08 -13.34
CA PRO A 499 11.04 -37.84 -13.75
C PRO A 499 11.51 -37.00 -12.55
N VAL A 500 12.53 -36.16 -12.80
CA VAL A 500 13.19 -35.34 -11.80
C VAL A 500 13.35 -33.91 -12.32
N TRP A 501 12.83 -32.94 -11.56
CA TRP A 501 12.78 -31.53 -11.95
C TRP A 501 13.59 -30.63 -11.00
N HIS A 502 13.47 -30.82 -9.68
CA HIS A 502 14.06 -29.97 -8.64
C HIS A 502 13.85 -28.45 -8.89
N ASP A 503 12.67 -28.07 -9.37
CA ASP A 503 12.38 -26.69 -9.80
C ASP A 503 11.55 -25.93 -8.75
N GLU A 504 11.94 -24.68 -8.47
CA GLU A 504 11.29 -23.84 -7.47
C GLU A 504 10.33 -22.83 -8.10
N LEU A 505 9.05 -22.97 -7.76
CA LEU A 505 7.98 -22.07 -8.12
C LEU A 505 7.55 -21.26 -6.88
N MET A 506 7.31 -19.96 -7.05
CA MET A 506 6.73 -19.12 -6.02
C MET A 506 5.47 -18.42 -6.52
N PHE A 507 4.53 -18.20 -5.60
CA PHE A 507 3.21 -17.62 -5.80
C PHE A 507 2.90 -16.61 -4.69
N VAL A 508 1.96 -15.70 -4.92
CA VAL A 508 1.37 -14.87 -3.85
C VAL A 508 0.03 -15.49 -3.43
N VAL A 509 -0.19 -15.64 -2.13
CA VAL A 509 -1.47 -16.09 -1.57
C VAL A 509 -1.96 -15.09 -0.53
N SER A 510 -3.27 -15.07 -0.25
CA SER A 510 -3.86 -14.10 0.67
C SER A 510 -4.77 -14.73 1.73
N GLU A 511 -4.77 -14.14 2.92
CA GLU A 511 -5.68 -14.49 4.01
C GLU A 511 -7.12 -14.08 3.64
N PRO A 512 -8.15 -14.94 3.84
CA PRO A 512 -8.18 -16.13 4.72
C PRO A 512 -7.89 -17.48 4.01
N PHE A 513 -7.08 -17.49 2.95
CA PHE A 513 -6.64 -18.70 2.24
C PHE A 513 -7.79 -19.52 1.63
N GLU A 514 -8.70 -18.80 0.96
CA GLU A 514 -9.83 -19.31 0.17
C GLU A 514 -9.38 -20.22 -1.00
N ASP A 515 -8.17 -20.00 -1.53
CA ASP A 515 -7.64 -20.66 -2.73
C ASP A 515 -7.26 -22.15 -2.54
N LEU A 516 -7.43 -22.92 -3.62
CA LEU A 516 -6.84 -24.25 -3.80
C LEU A 516 -5.54 -24.17 -4.62
N ILE A 517 -4.56 -24.97 -4.22
CA ILE A 517 -3.38 -25.31 -5.03
C ILE A 517 -3.76 -26.51 -5.91
N ILE A 518 -3.73 -26.31 -7.22
CA ILE A 518 -3.92 -27.34 -8.23
C ILE A 518 -2.55 -27.69 -8.80
N VAL A 519 -2.14 -28.95 -8.68
CA VAL A 519 -0.93 -29.47 -9.34
C VAL A 519 -1.36 -30.49 -10.39
N SER A 520 -0.89 -30.37 -11.63
CA SER A 520 -0.99 -31.43 -12.63
C SER A 520 0.40 -31.81 -13.16
N VAL A 521 0.57 -33.10 -13.44
CA VAL A 521 1.74 -33.62 -14.17
C VAL A 521 1.26 -33.88 -15.59
N ASP A 522 1.83 -33.16 -16.55
CA ASP A 522 1.40 -33.15 -17.94
C ASP A 522 2.53 -33.73 -18.83
N GLU A 523 2.20 -34.63 -19.75
CA GLU A 523 3.11 -35.22 -20.74
C GLU A 523 2.98 -34.50 -22.09
N ARG A 524 4.12 -34.16 -22.71
CA ARG A 524 4.15 -33.59 -24.06
C ARG A 524 4.11 -34.70 -25.12
N VAL A 525 2.90 -35.03 -25.58
CA VAL A 525 2.67 -36.03 -26.62
C VAL A 525 3.02 -35.50 -28.02
N GLY A 526 2.90 -34.18 -28.26
CA GLY A 526 3.27 -33.55 -29.52
C GLY A 526 3.39 -32.02 -29.46
N PRO A 527 3.78 -31.36 -30.58
CA PRO A 527 3.90 -29.91 -30.64
C PRO A 527 2.54 -29.23 -30.43
N GLY A 528 2.32 -28.63 -29.26
CA GLY A 528 1.05 -28.02 -28.87
C GLY A 528 0.00 -29.00 -28.32
N ARG A 529 0.33 -30.29 -28.16
CA ARG A 529 -0.51 -31.31 -27.54
C ARG A 529 0.17 -31.86 -26.29
N ASP A 530 -0.21 -31.31 -25.15
CA ASP A 530 0.21 -31.75 -23.82
C ASP A 530 -1.01 -32.38 -23.10
N GLU A 531 -0.83 -33.53 -22.44
CA GLU A 531 -1.92 -34.32 -21.85
C GLU A 531 -1.68 -34.61 -20.35
N PRO A 532 -2.68 -34.42 -19.47
CA PRO A 532 -2.50 -34.56 -18.03
C PRO A 532 -2.49 -36.03 -17.58
N LEU A 533 -1.36 -36.50 -17.05
CA LEU A 533 -1.22 -37.85 -16.49
C LEU A 533 -1.88 -37.99 -15.11
N GLY A 534 -1.86 -36.91 -14.31
CA GLY A 534 -2.41 -36.92 -12.96
C GLY A 534 -2.55 -35.52 -12.35
N ARG A 535 -3.47 -35.38 -11.39
CA ARG A 535 -3.77 -34.12 -10.68
C ARG A 535 -3.80 -34.30 -9.17
N LEU A 536 -3.51 -33.23 -8.44
CA LEU A 536 -3.48 -33.13 -6.98
C LEU A 536 -4.09 -31.78 -6.57
N LEU A 537 -4.91 -31.79 -5.51
CA LEU A 537 -5.65 -30.62 -5.01
C LEU A 537 -5.36 -30.43 -3.52
N ILE A 538 -4.79 -29.29 -3.12
CA ILE A 538 -4.45 -28.99 -1.72
C ILE A 538 -4.95 -27.58 -1.34
N PRO A 539 -5.81 -27.41 -0.31
CA PRO A 539 -6.19 -26.10 0.19
C PRO A 539 -4.98 -25.33 0.75
N VAL A 540 -4.83 -24.03 0.41
CA VAL A 540 -3.69 -23.23 0.88
C VAL A 540 -3.62 -23.16 2.42
N ARG A 541 -4.78 -23.16 3.09
CA ARG A 541 -4.90 -23.20 4.57
C ARG A 541 -4.25 -24.43 5.23
N ASN A 542 -4.01 -25.52 4.50
CA ASN A 542 -3.36 -26.73 5.03
C ASN A 542 -1.82 -26.64 4.99
N ILE A 543 -1.23 -25.62 4.35
CA ILE A 543 0.22 -25.51 4.20
C ILE A 543 0.88 -24.94 5.46
N ARG A 544 1.94 -25.62 5.93
CA ARG A 544 2.71 -25.18 7.10
C ARG A 544 3.36 -23.81 6.88
N GLN A 545 3.23 -22.94 7.88
CA GLN A 545 3.81 -21.60 7.87
C GLN A 545 5.27 -21.62 8.37
N ARG A 546 6.14 -20.81 7.76
CA ARG A 546 7.57 -20.68 8.11
C ARG A 546 7.91 -19.23 8.44
N GLY A 547 8.17 -18.97 9.73
CA GLY A 547 8.52 -17.64 10.26
C GLY A 547 10.01 -17.33 10.29
N ASP A 548 10.87 -18.33 10.44
CA ASP A 548 12.33 -18.15 10.52
C ASP A 548 13.08 -19.11 9.57
N THR A 549 14.37 -18.83 9.46
CA THR A 549 15.43 -19.47 8.68
C THR A 549 15.79 -20.90 9.08
N ALA A 550 15.05 -21.48 10.03
CA ALA A 550 15.11 -22.89 10.42
C ALA A 550 14.92 -23.84 9.22
N LYS A 551 15.23 -25.14 9.45
CA LYS A 551 15.16 -26.22 8.46
C LYS A 551 13.86 -26.13 7.65
N LEU A 552 13.97 -26.20 6.33
CA LEU A 552 12.81 -26.30 5.45
C LEU A 552 11.97 -27.53 5.84
N PRO A 553 10.63 -27.49 5.72
CA PRO A 553 9.78 -28.64 5.99
C PRO A 553 10.22 -29.84 5.13
N ASP A 554 10.24 -31.02 5.71
CA ASP A 554 10.61 -32.24 4.98
C ASP A 554 9.66 -32.49 3.80
N PRO A 555 10.17 -33.00 2.66
CA PRO A 555 9.38 -33.13 1.44
C PRO A 555 8.32 -34.22 1.61
N GLN A 556 7.17 -34.06 0.97
CA GLN A 556 6.03 -34.95 1.14
C GLN A 556 5.65 -35.62 -0.18
N TRP A 557 5.38 -36.92 -0.10
CA TRP A 557 4.82 -37.69 -1.20
C TRP A 557 3.31 -37.57 -1.21
N PHE A 558 2.76 -37.15 -2.34
CA PHE A 558 1.33 -37.06 -2.59
C PHE A 558 0.94 -38.05 -3.69
N ASN A 559 -0.17 -38.76 -3.50
CA ASN A 559 -0.76 -39.55 -4.56
C ASN A 559 -1.38 -38.61 -5.61
N LEU A 560 -1.24 -38.95 -6.89
CA LEU A 560 -1.97 -38.28 -7.96
C LEU A 560 -3.39 -38.89 -8.10
N HIS A 561 -4.29 -38.17 -8.74
CA HIS A 561 -5.61 -38.64 -9.16
C HIS A 561 -5.73 -38.53 -10.68
N LYS A 562 -6.40 -39.47 -11.35
CA LYS A 562 -6.59 -39.42 -12.80
C LYS A 562 -7.52 -38.24 -13.11
N PRO A 563 -7.25 -37.46 -14.16
CA PRO A 563 -8.20 -36.47 -14.66
C PRO A 563 -9.33 -37.20 -15.39
N THR A 564 -10.26 -37.78 -14.64
CA THR A 564 -11.51 -38.32 -15.19
C THR A 564 -12.27 -37.20 -15.89
N ILE A 565 -12.41 -37.34 -17.20
CA ILE A 565 -13.43 -36.61 -17.96
C ILE A 565 -14.79 -36.98 -17.34
N ILE A 566 -15.65 -35.98 -17.15
CA ILE A 566 -17.02 -36.22 -16.67
C ILE A 566 -17.86 -36.61 -17.88
N GLU A 567 -17.77 -37.89 -18.25
CA GLU A 567 -18.81 -38.56 -19.03
C GLU A 567 -19.77 -39.23 -18.03
N GLU A 568 -21.07 -39.05 -18.23
CA GLU A 568 -22.08 -39.51 -17.28
C GLU A 568 -22.26 -41.03 -17.36
N GLY A 569 -22.02 -41.70 -16.23
CA GLY A 569 -22.55 -43.04 -15.99
C GLY A 569 -21.74 -44.22 -16.52
N GLU A 570 -20.62 -44.54 -15.88
CA GLU A 570 -20.38 -45.95 -15.56
C GLU A 570 -19.69 -46.20 -14.21
N LYS A 571 -19.70 -47.47 -13.79
CA LYS A 571 -19.61 -47.93 -12.39
C LYS A 571 -18.30 -47.55 -11.70
N LYS A 572 -18.41 -47.04 -10.46
CA LYS A 572 -17.28 -46.82 -9.53
C LYS A 572 -16.47 -48.12 -9.35
N LYS A 573 -15.32 -48.22 -10.03
CA LYS A 573 -14.18 -49.05 -9.59
C LYS A 573 -13.26 -48.17 -8.77
N GLU A 574 -12.72 -48.70 -7.67
CA GLU A 574 -11.74 -47.96 -6.88
C GLU A 574 -10.49 -47.66 -7.74
N PRO A 575 -10.03 -46.40 -7.82
CA PRO A 575 -8.91 -46.03 -8.67
C PRO A 575 -7.59 -46.48 -8.02
N LYS A 576 -7.19 -47.72 -8.29
CA LYS A 576 -5.96 -48.36 -7.82
C LYS A 576 -4.71 -47.59 -8.31
N PHE A 577 -4.27 -46.63 -7.51
CA PHE A 577 -3.28 -45.63 -7.91
C PHE A 577 -1.84 -46.01 -7.55
N SER A 578 -0.95 -46.02 -8.55
CA SER A 578 0.49 -46.15 -8.37
C SER A 578 1.19 -44.78 -8.29
N SER A 579 0.84 -43.86 -9.19
CA SER A 579 1.59 -42.64 -9.46
C SER A 579 1.59 -41.63 -8.30
N LYS A 580 2.78 -41.15 -7.95
CA LYS A 580 3.02 -40.22 -6.83
C LYS A 580 3.93 -39.07 -7.24
N ILE A 581 3.84 -37.95 -6.53
CA ILE A 581 4.71 -36.78 -6.71
C ILE A 581 5.28 -36.30 -5.38
N CYS A 582 6.58 -35.99 -5.36
CA CYS A 582 7.32 -35.47 -4.21
C CYS A 582 7.38 -33.95 -4.29
N ILE A 583 6.70 -33.27 -3.36
CA ILE A 583 6.61 -31.81 -3.33
C ILE A 583 6.89 -31.30 -1.91
N ARG A 584 7.61 -30.18 -1.81
CA ARG A 584 7.73 -29.40 -0.58
C ARG A 584 6.96 -28.09 -0.74
N PHE A 585 5.86 -27.97 0.00
CA PHE A 585 5.10 -26.73 0.17
C PHE A 585 5.56 -25.97 1.41
N CYS A 586 5.65 -24.64 1.32
CA CYS A 586 6.04 -23.78 2.44
C CYS A 586 5.39 -22.39 2.31
N LEU A 587 4.62 -21.96 3.30
CA LEU A 587 4.01 -20.63 3.33
C LEU A 587 4.89 -19.68 4.16
N GLU A 588 5.60 -18.78 3.50
CA GLU A 588 6.70 -18.03 4.10
C GLU A 588 6.26 -16.66 4.65
N VAL A 589 6.13 -16.58 5.97
CA VAL A 589 5.54 -15.43 6.69
C VAL A 589 6.59 -14.42 7.17
N GLY A 590 7.88 -14.73 7.02
CA GLY A 590 9.03 -13.89 7.38
C GLY A 590 9.50 -12.91 6.31
N TYR A 591 8.89 -12.92 5.11
CA TYR A 591 9.08 -11.87 4.10
C TYR A 591 8.06 -10.75 4.30
N HIS A 592 8.40 -9.56 3.79
CA HIS A 592 7.42 -8.56 3.37
C HIS A 592 7.03 -8.89 1.93
N VAL A 593 5.73 -9.02 1.62
CA VAL A 593 5.24 -9.19 0.24
C VAL A 593 5.03 -7.83 -0.40
N LEU A 594 5.79 -7.55 -1.45
CA LEU A 594 5.74 -6.28 -2.17
C LEU A 594 4.47 -6.20 -3.05
N ASP A 595 3.49 -5.38 -2.66
CA ASP A 595 2.40 -4.91 -3.54
C ASP A 595 2.74 -3.58 -4.24
N GLU A 596 3.87 -2.96 -3.85
CA GLU A 596 4.35 -1.64 -4.27
C GLU A 596 5.77 -1.68 -4.85
N SER A 597 6.17 -0.62 -5.55
CA SER A 597 7.58 -0.35 -5.84
C SER A 597 8.35 0.04 -4.57
N THR A 598 9.50 -0.59 -4.33
CA THR A 598 10.37 -0.34 -3.16
C THR A 598 10.85 1.11 -3.02
N HIS A 599 10.77 1.92 -4.09
CA HIS A 599 11.11 3.35 -4.06
C HIS A 599 10.02 4.22 -3.40
N PHE A 600 8.75 3.80 -3.48
CA PHE A 600 7.57 4.56 -3.07
C PHE A 600 6.72 3.83 -2.02
N SER A 601 7.26 2.77 -1.42
CA SER A 601 6.48 1.84 -0.59
C SER A 601 6.04 2.46 0.75
N SER A 602 4.84 2.07 1.19
CA SER A 602 4.15 2.55 2.39
C SER A 602 4.15 1.55 3.56
N ASP A 603 4.49 0.27 3.31
CA ASP A 603 4.79 -0.74 4.35
C ASP A 603 6.11 -1.46 4.05
N LEU A 604 6.79 -1.91 5.10
CA LEU A 604 8.01 -2.74 5.03
C LEU A 604 7.98 -3.89 6.05
N GLN A 605 6.83 -4.11 6.70
CA GLN A 605 6.64 -5.14 7.72
C GLN A 605 6.51 -6.54 7.11
N PRO A 606 6.91 -7.60 7.85
CA PRO A 606 6.66 -8.97 7.44
C PRO A 606 5.16 -9.33 7.53
N SER A 607 4.77 -10.35 6.78
CA SER A 607 3.39 -10.84 6.76
C SER A 607 2.93 -11.35 8.15
N SER A 608 3.79 -12.06 8.88
CA SER A 608 3.52 -12.50 10.25
C SER A 608 3.36 -11.32 11.21
N LYS A 609 2.25 -11.29 11.96
CA LYS A 609 2.00 -10.32 13.05
C LYS A 609 3.13 -10.30 14.09
N ILE A 610 3.62 -11.47 14.50
CA ILE A 610 4.59 -11.66 15.59
C ILE A 610 5.96 -11.04 15.24
N LEU A 611 6.31 -11.02 13.95
CA LEU A 611 7.60 -10.51 13.47
C LEU A 611 7.59 -8.99 13.18
N ARG A 612 6.47 -8.30 13.42
CA ARG A 612 6.33 -6.86 13.12
C ARG A 612 7.07 -5.99 14.13
N LYS A 613 7.64 -4.90 13.65
CA LYS A 613 8.17 -3.81 14.48
C LYS A 613 7.02 -3.11 15.21
N GLN A 614 7.23 -2.69 16.45
CA GLN A 614 6.36 -1.72 17.13
C GLN A 614 6.29 -0.39 16.34
N SER A 615 5.20 0.35 16.50
CA SER A 615 5.06 1.70 15.93
C SER A 615 6.02 2.71 16.58
N ILE A 616 6.38 3.73 15.80
CA ILE A 616 7.32 4.81 16.16
C ILE A 616 6.65 6.20 16.23
N GLY A 617 5.42 6.28 15.74
CA GLY A 617 4.62 7.49 15.69
C GLY A 617 3.29 7.27 14.96
N ILE A 618 2.52 8.35 14.85
CA ILE A 618 1.24 8.41 14.13
C ILE A 618 1.40 9.39 12.96
N LEU A 619 0.90 9.01 11.79
CA LEU A 619 0.73 9.89 10.63
C LEU A 619 -0.72 10.35 10.57
N GLU A 620 -0.91 11.64 10.34
CA GLU A 620 -2.22 12.30 10.33
C GLU A 620 -2.34 13.13 9.05
N LEU A 621 -3.44 12.93 8.31
CA LEU A 621 -3.75 13.60 7.05
C LEU A 621 -5.13 14.24 7.16
N GLY A 622 -5.20 15.57 7.03
CA GLY A 622 -6.42 16.28 6.69
C GLY A 622 -6.49 16.46 5.17
N ILE A 623 -7.51 15.89 4.53
CA ILE A 623 -7.84 16.14 3.12
C ILE A 623 -8.86 17.28 3.10
N LEU A 624 -8.37 18.51 2.93
CA LEU A 624 -9.16 19.73 3.08
C LEU A 624 -10.06 19.96 1.86
N SER A 625 -9.45 20.23 0.71
CA SER A 625 -10.15 20.66 -0.51
C SER A 625 -9.30 20.40 -1.75
N ALA A 626 -9.87 20.56 -2.94
CA ALA A 626 -9.10 20.88 -4.15
C ALA A 626 -9.66 22.15 -4.80
N ARG A 627 -8.88 22.76 -5.70
CA ARG A 627 -9.31 23.92 -6.50
C ARG A 627 -8.74 23.86 -7.91
N ASN A 628 -9.34 24.64 -8.81
CA ASN A 628 -8.95 24.74 -10.22
C ASN A 628 -8.88 23.37 -10.90
N LEU A 629 -9.73 22.41 -10.50
CA LEU A 629 -9.77 21.11 -11.17
C LEU A 629 -10.19 21.29 -12.63
N LEU A 630 -9.58 20.54 -13.54
CA LEU A 630 -10.03 20.51 -14.92
C LEU A 630 -11.35 19.74 -15.03
N PRO A 631 -12.30 20.18 -15.87
CA PRO A 631 -13.55 19.47 -16.10
C PRO A 631 -13.32 18.17 -16.87
N MET A 632 -13.54 17.04 -16.21
CA MET A 632 -13.40 15.70 -16.78
C MET A 632 -14.65 15.22 -17.53
N LYS A 633 -15.80 15.87 -17.32
CA LYS A 633 -17.09 15.57 -17.98
C LYS A 633 -17.46 16.65 -18.98
N GLY A 634 -18.15 16.26 -20.06
CA GLY A 634 -18.56 17.18 -21.15
C GLY A 634 -19.43 18.37 -20.72
N HIS A 635 -20.02 18.32 -19.53
CA HIS A 635 -20.83 19.39 -18.94
C HIS A 635 -20.02 20.48 -18.20
N ARG A 636 -18.70 20.54 -18.37
CA ARG A 636 -17.77 21.48 -17.69
C ARG A 636 -17.64 21.26 -16.17
N THR A 637 -17.95 20.07 -15.68
CA THR A 637 -17.91 19.72 -14.25
C THR A 637 -17.09 18.45 -13.99
N THR A 638 -16.94 18.06 -12.72
CA THR A 638 -16.17 16.90 -12.24
C THR A 638 -16.73 16.43 -10.91
N ASP A 639 -16.85 15.12 -10.72
CA ASP A 639 -17.34 14.48 -9.50
C ASP A 639 -16.13 13.96 -8.71
N ALA A 640 -15.46 14.87 -8.02
CA ALA A 640 -14.14 14.61 -7.47
C ALA A 640 -14.18 13.81 -6.16
N TYR A 641 -13.28 12.83 -6.04
CA TYR A 641 -12.93 12.19 -4.77
C TYR A 641 -11.43 11.93 -4.64
N CYS A 642 -10.95 11.82 -3.40
CA CYS A 642 -9.57 11.48 -3.08
C CYS A 642 -9.45 10.04 -2.58
N VAL A 643 -8.29 9.44 -2.81
CA VAL A 643 -7.88 8.15 -2.22
C VAL A 643 -6.50 8.32 -1.62
N ALA A 644 -6.29 7.92 -0.36
CA ALA A 644 -4.94 7.85 0.23
C ALA A 644 -4.61 6.41 0.66
N LYS A 645 -3.40 5.96 0.34
CA LYS A 645 -2.83 4.69 0.85
C LYS A 645 -1.66 4.99 1.77
N TYR A 646 -1.69 4.41 2.96
CA TYR A 646 -0.49 4.20 3.77
C TYR A 646 -0.57 2.89 4.55
N GLY A 647 0.52 2.11 4.51
CA GLY A 647 0.55 0.78 5.10
C GLY A 647 -0.46 -0.16 4.46
N ASN A 648 -1.12 -0.98 5.28
CA ASN A 648 -2.25 -1.81 4.83
C ASN A 648 -3.60 -1.05 4.78
N LYS A 649 -3.66 0.24 5.14
CA LYS A 649 -4.92 1.00 5.26
C LYS A 649 -5.08 2.00 4.11
N TRP A 650 -6.18 1.85 3.38
CA TRP A 650 -6.65 2.74 2.34
C TRP A 650 -7.81 3.57 2.85
N VAL A 651 -7.96 4.79 2.36
CA VAL A 651 -9.12 5.64 2.62
C VAL A 651 -9.59 6.27 1.31
N ARG A 652 -10.91 6.31 1.09
CA ARG A 652 -11.60 6.99 -0.01
C ARG A 652 -12.46 8.08 0.62
N THR A 653 -12.31 9.33 0.19
CA THR A 653 -13.21 10.40 0.63
C THR A 653 -14.58 10.27 -0.02
N ARG A 654 -15.57 11.00 0.49
CA ARG A 654 -16.81 11.22 -0.24
C ARG A 654 -16.54 11.75 -1.65
N THR A 655 -17.40 11.40 -2.60
CA THR A 655 -17.44 12.09 -3.89
C THR A 655 -18.24 13.38 -3.75
N LEU A 656 -17.68 14.48 -4.21
CA LEU A 656 -18.35 15.79 -4.26
C LEU A 656 -18.68 16.11 -5.71
N LEU A 657 -19.95 16.41 -5.96
CA LEU A 657 -20.52 16.46 -7.30
C LEU A 657 -20.38 17.82 -7.96
N ASP A 658 -20.33 17.78 -9.28
CA ASP A 658 -20.46 18.92 -10.19
C ASP A 658 -19.56 20.13 -9.83
N THR A 659 -18.38 19.89 -9.24
CA THR A 659 -17.54 20.94 -8.66
C THR A 659 -16.08 20.87 -9.07
N LEU A 660 -15.54 22.01 -9.50
CA LEU A 660 -14.11 22.20 -9.77
C LEU A 660 -13.33 22.69 -8.53
N ALA A 661 -14.04 22.87 -7.40
CA ALA A 661 -13.51 23.27 -6.10
C ALA A 661 -14.13 22.44 -4.94
N PRO A 662 -13.90 21.12 -4.89
CA PRO A 662 -14.43 20.25 -3.82
C PRO A 662 -13.82 20.59 -2.45
N GLN A 663 -14.62 20.50 -1.39
CA GLN A 663 -14.21 20.67 0.01
C GLN A 663 -14.63 19.43 0.81
N TRP A 664 -13.68 18.54 1.13
CA TRP A 664 -13.93 17.28 1.82
C TRP A 664 -13.83 17.43 3.35
N ASN A 665 -12.81 18.16 3.83
CA ASN A 665 -12.49 18.33 5.25
C ASN A 665 -12.49 17.03 6.08
N GLU A 666 -12.00 15.93 5.49
CA GLU A 666 -11.91 14.62 6.14
C GLU A 666 -10.51 14.39 6.74
N GLN A 667 -10.44 13.94 8.01
CA GLN A 667 -9.18 13.61 8.69
C GLN A 667 -9.01 12.10 8.88
N TYR A 668 -7.80 11.60 8.61
CA TYR A 668 -7.43 10.20 8.71
C TYR A 668 -6.09 10.01 9.41
N THR A 669 -5.96 8.91 10.16
CA THR A 669 -4.78 8.57 10.95
C THR A 669 -4.23 7.17 10.62
N TRP A 670 -2.92 6.98 10.77
CA TRP A 670 -2.22 5.70 10.58
C TRP A 670 -1.10 5.51 11.60
N GLU A 671 -0.84 4.27 12.00
CA GLU A 671 0.40 3.92 12.70
C GLU A 671 1.59 3.91 11.73
N VAL A 672 2.70 4.54 12.13
CA VAL A 672 3.96 4.55 11.39
C VAL A 672 4.94 3.61 12.06
N TYR A 673 5.54 2.69 11.31
CA TYR A 673 6.54 1.73 11.80
C TYR A 673 7.98 2.04 11.34
N ASP A 674 8.11 2.83 10.27
CA ASP A 674 9.38 3.18 9.65
C ASP A 674 9.22 4.55 8.94
N LEU A 675 10.25 5.42 8.97
CA LEU A 675 10.18 6.75 8.35
C LEU A 675 10.50 6.73 6.85
N CYS A 676 11.16 5.68 6.37
CA CYS A 676 11.61 5.63 4.98
C CYS A 676 10.47 5.42 3.97
N THR A 677 9.26 5.13 4.46
CA THR A 677 8.01 4.95 3.72
C THR A 677 7.45 6.24 3.14
N VAL A 678 6.55 6.09 2.17
CA VAL A 678 5.84 7.19 1.48
C VAL A 678 4.33 7.02 1.66
N ILE A 679 3.60 8.12 1.91
CA ILE A 679 2.13 8.17 1.73
C ILE A 679 1.83 8.64 0.31
N THR A 680 0.93 7.93 -0.38
CA THR A 680 0.43 8.32 -1.70
C THR A 680 -1.03 8.76 -1.59
N ILE A 681 -1.36 9.91 -2.18
CA ILE A 681 -2.72 10.45 -2.27
C ILE A 681 -3.04 10.68 -3.75
N GLY A 682 -4.12 10.09 -4.26
CA GLY A 682 -4.62 10.27 -5.62
C GLY A 682 -5.98 10.99 -5.63
N VAL A 683 -6.29 11.66 -6.74
CA VAL A 683 -7.57 12.35 -6.96
C VAL A 683 -8.18 11.85 -8.27
N PHE A 684 -9.48 11.58 -8.25
CA PHE A 684 -10.21 10.89 -9.32
C PHE A 684 -11.58 11.52 -9.59
N ASP A 685 -12.06 11.43 -10.84
CA ASP A 685 -13.43 11.76 -11.25
C ASP A 685 -14.29 10.50 -11.24
N ASN A 686 -15.36 10.49 -10.44
CA ASN A 686 -16.25 9.36 -10.30
C ASN A 686 -17.18 9.24 -11.51
N CYS A 687 -16.93 8.26 -12.38
CA CYS A 687 -17.71 8.05 -13.60
C CYS A 687 -18.88 7.06 -13.40
N HIS A 688 -18.95 6.38 -12.25
CA HIS A 688 -19.95 5.36 -11.94
C HIS A 688 -21.25 5.89 -11.31
N ILE A 689 -21.43 7.20 -11.29
CA ILE A 689 -22.65 7.87 -10.79
C ILE A 689 -23.77 7.90 -11.83
N ASN A 690 -23.43 7.87 -13.12
CA ASN A 690 -24.35 8.17 -14.22
C ASN A 690 -24.93 6.90 -14.89
N GLY A 691 -24.89 5.74 -14.23
CA GLY A 691 -25.54 4.50 -14.69
C GLY A 691 -24.95 3.88 -15.97
N LYS A 692 -23.68 4.15 -16.30
CA LYS A 692 -22.94 3.47 -17.38
C LYS A 692 -21.96 2.47 -16.77
N ASP A 693 -22.23 1.19 -16.89
CA ASP A 693 -21.41 0.14 -16.25
C ASP A 693 -19.99 0.03 -16.80
N GLU A 694 -19.80 0.34 -18.10
CA GLU A 694 -18.49 0.38 -18.77
C GLU A 694 -17.64 1.63 -18.46
N ALA A 695 -18.11 2.52 -17.60
CA ALA A 695 -17.31 3.65 -17.15
C ALA A 695 -15.99 3.19 -16.47
N ARG A 696 -15.03 4.12 -16.36
CA ARG A 696 -13.83 3.98 -15.52
C ARG A 696 -13.54 5.32 -14.88
N ASP A 697 -13.08 5.31 -13.63
CA ASP A 697 -12.81 6.56 -12.92
C ASP A 697 -11.58 7.29 -13.53
N GLN A 698 -11.74 8.56 -13.88
CA GLN A 698 -10.68 9.30 -14.58
C GLN A 698 -9.64 9.82 -13.59
N ARG A 699 -8.37 9.75 -13.97
CA ARG A 699 -7.22 10.11 -13.12
C ARG A 699 -6.97 11.61 -13.16
N ILE A 700 -7.30 12.33 -12.08
CA ILE A 700 -7.08 13.78 -11.96
C ILE A 700 -5.64 14.06 -11.51
N GLY A 701 -5.03 13.22 -10.68
CA GLY A 701 -3.60 13.31 -10.37
C GLY A 701 -3.19 12.52 -9.12
N LYS A 702 -1.92 12.61 -8.74
CA LYS A 702 -1.39 12.03 -7.51
C LYS A 702 -0.34 12.92 -6.85
N VAL A 703 -0.17 12.73 -5.54
CA VAL A 703 0.78 13.41 -4.65
C VAL A 703 1.47 12.34 -3.81
N ARG A 704 2.77 12.51 -3.55
CA ARG A 704 3.56 11.61 -2.71
C ARG A 704 4.39 12.39 -1.70
N VAL A 705 4.36 11.95 -0.44
CA VAL A 705 5.14 12.58 0.64
C VAL A 705 5.89 11.51 1.44
N ARG A 706 7.20 11.68 1.59
CA ARG A 706 8.07 10.75 2.32
C ARG A 706 8.21 11.17 3.78
N LEU A 707 7.91 10.26 4.72
CA LEU A 707 7.78 10.64 6.13
C LEU A 707 9.10 11.08 6.78
N SER A 708 10.24 10.55 6.31
CA SER A 708 11.58 10.99 6.75
C SER A 708 11.92 12.45 6.40
N THR A 709 11.14 13.10 5.53
CA THR A 709 11.32 14.51 5.15
C THR A 709 10.43 15.48 5.95
N LEU A 710 9.57 14.96 6.83
CA LEU A 710 8.75 15.75 7.74
C LEU A 710 9.49 15.96 9.07
N GLU A 711 9.50 17.20 9.56
CA GLU A 711 9.85 17.54 10.95
C GLU A 711 8.75 16.97 11.87
N ALA A 712 9.12 16.44 13.04
CA ALA A 712 8.16 15.84 13.96
C ALA A 712 7.27 16.91 14.62
N ASP A 713 6.02 16.54 14.89
CA ASP A 713 4.95 17.34 15.52
C ASP A 713 4.60 18.65 14.77
N ARG A 714 5.22 18.90 13.62
CA ARG A 714 4.95 20.03 12.73
C ARG A 714 3.79 19.71 11.80
N VAL A 715 2.85 20.65 11.71
CA VAL A 715 1.79 20.65 10.69
C VAL A 715 2.33 21.29 9.40
N TYR A 716 1.99 20.66 8.27
CA TYR A 716 2.29 21.12 6.92
C TYR A 716 0.98 21.27 6.13
N THR A 717 0.53 22.51 5.97
CA THR A 717 -0.64 22.87 5.15
C THR A 717 -0.21 23.52 3.84
N HIS A 718 -0.49 22.84 2.72
CA HIS A 718 -0.03 23.26 1.39
C HIS A 718 -1.04 22.88 0.29
N TYR A 719 -1.11 23.69 -0.77
CA TYR A 719 -1.67 23.28 -2.07
C TYR A 719 -0.58 22.57 -2.88
N TYR A 720 -0.84 21.30 -3.21
CA TYR A 720 -0.02 20.44 -4.06
C TYR A 720 -0.56 20.45 -5.50
N PRO A 721 0.25 20.76 -6.53
CA PRO A 721 -0.20 20.71 -7.92
C PRO A 721 -0.48 19.27 -8.35
N LEU A 722 -1.67 19.02 -8.91
CA LEU A 722 -2.04 17.74 -9.50
C LEU A 722 -1.47 17.66 -10.91
N LEU A 723 -0.31 17.02 -11.04
CA LEU A 723 0.42 16.88 -12.30
C LEU A 723 0.07 15.55 -12.97
N VAL A 724 -0.40 15.60 -14.22
CA VAL A 724 -0.73 14.41 -15.03
C VAL A 724 -0.01 14.50 -16.38
N LEU A 725 0.69 13.43 -16.71
CA LEU A 725 1.28 13.24 -18.03
C LEU A 725 0.19 12.73 -18.99
N GLN A 726 0.08 13.34 -20.16
CA GLN A 726 -0.77 12.90 -21.27
C GLN A 726 0.08 12.71 -22.54
N PRO A 727 -0.41 12.01 -23.58
CA PRO A 727 0.28 11.94 -24.88
C PRO A 727 0.63 13.33 -25.47
N ASN A 728 -0.17 14.35 -25.15
CA ASN A 728 -0.02 15.74 -25.60
C ASN A 728 0.90 16.59 -24.69
N GLY A 729 1.56 16.00 -23.69
CA GLY A 729 2.45 16.70 -22.75
C GLY A 729 2.02 16.60 -21.29
N LEU A 730 2.80 17.24 -20.40
CA LEU A 730 2.42 17.43 -19.00
C LEU A 730 1.31 18.47 -18.89
N LYS A 731 0.28 18.19 -18.06
CA LYS A 731 -0.74 19.17 -17.69
C LYS A 731 -0.91 19.22 -16.18
N LYS A 732 -1.21 20.42 -15.68
CA LYS A 732 -1.75 20.63 -14.34
C LYS A 732 -3.27 20.44 -14.40
N HIS A 733 -3.77 19.47 -13.65
CA HIS A 733 -5.18 19.09 -13.60
C HIS A 733 -5.92 19.72 -12.40
N GLY A 734 -5.23 20.53 -11.59
CA GLY A 734 -5.75 21.25 -10.44
C GLY A 734 -4.74 21.36 -9.31
N GLU A 735 -5.22 21.69 -8.11
CA GLU A 735 -4.42 21.75 -6.88
C GLU A 735 -5.16 21.10 -5.71
N LEU A 736 -4.49 20.22 -4.98
CA LEU A 736 -5.01 19.51 -3.81
C LEU A 736 -4.47 20.12 -2.51
N HIS A 737 -5.37 20.52 -1.61
CA HIS A 737 -5.06 21.13 -0.32
C HIS A 737 -4.98 20.04 0.75
N LEU A 738 -3.78 19.81 1.29
CA LEU A 738 -3.55 18.80 2.32
C LEU A 738 -2.97 19.44 3.58
N ALA A 739 -3.40 18.95 4.74
CA ALA A 739 -2.75 19.12 6.03
C ALA A 739 -2.07 17.81 6.43
N LEU A 740 -0.79 17.85 6.77
CA LEU A 740 0.01 16.67 7.16
C LEU A 740 0.71 16.92 8.50
N ARG A 741 0.61 15.97 9.43
CA ARG A 741 1.41 15.91 10.67
C ARG A 741 1.98 14.51 10.88
N PHE A 742 3.23 14.43 11.33
CA PHE A 742 3.82 13.20 11.87
C PHE A 742 4.12 13.41 13.35
N THR A 743 3.45 12.67 14.21
CA THR A 743 3.54 12.77 15.68
C THR A 743 4.39 11.63 16.22
N CYS A 744 5.50 11.91 16.92
CA CYS A 744 6.46 10.87 17.31
C CYS A 744 6.20 10.30 18.71
N THR A 745 5.72 9.05 18.81
CA THR A 745 5.41 8.39 20.09
C THR A 745 6.63 7.75 20.75
N ALA A 746 7.58 7.23 19.96
CA ALA A 746 8.72 6.47 20.48
C ALA A 746 10.05 6.90 19.82
N TRP A 747 10.58 8.06 20.24
CA TRP A 747 11.80 8.66 19.67
C TRP A 747 13.01 7.72 19.66
N VAL A 748 13.23 6.95 20.73
CA VAL A 748 14.35 5.98 20.80
C VAL A 748 14.17 4.85 19.78
N ASN A 749 12.96 4.32 19.61
CA ASN A 749 12.66 3.31 18.59
C ASN A 749 12.82 3.88 17.18
N MET A 750 12.43 5.15 16.96
CA MET A 750 12.60 5.88 15.70
C MET A 750 14.08 6.03 15.33
N VAL A 751 14.93 6.54 16.24
CA VAL A 751 16.37 6.66 16.01
C VAL A 751 17.01 5.28 15.78
N ALA A 752 16.57 4.26 16.54
CA ALA A 752 17.06 2.90 16.37
C ALA A 752 16.77 2.29 14.98
N GLN A 753 15.70 2.71 14.28
CA GLN A 753 15.43 2.22 12.91
C GLN A 753 16.59 2.51 11.96
N TYR A 754 17.28 3.65 12.07
CA TYR A 754 18.42 3.99 11.20
C TYR A 754 19.58 2.98 11.26
N SER A 755 19.72 2.24 12.37
CA SER A 755 20.69 1.15 12.50
C SER A 755 20.21 -0.20 11.92
N ARG A 756 18.89 -0.37 11.79
CA ARG A 756 18.22 -1.64 11.44
C ARG A 756 18.03 -1.76 9.93
N PRO A 757 18.02 -2.98 9.37
CA PRO A 757 17.68 -3.20 7.97
C PRO A 757 16.31 -2.61 7.60
N LEU A 758 16.14 -2.33 6.32
CA LEU A 758 14.91 -1.75 5.77
C LEU A 758 13.80 -2.81 5.70
N LEU A 759 14.11 -3.93 5.04
CA LEU A 759 13.22 -5.09 4.88
C LEU A 759 13.38 -6.11 6.04
N PRO A 760 12.46 -7.08 6.18
CA PRO A 760 12.61 -8.22 7.08
C PRO A 760 13.85 -9.07 6.80
N LYS A 761 14.36 -9.79 7.82
CA LYS A 761 15.61 -10.59 7.74
C LYS A 761 15.67 -11.53 6.52
N MET A 762 14.54 -12.15 6.17
CA MET A 762 14.49 -13.22 5.16
C MET A 762 14.85 -12.72 3.75
N HIS A 763 14.55 -11.46 3.42
CA HIS A 763 14.95 -10.81 2.16
C HIS A 763 16.48 -10.71 1.97
N TYR A 764 17.27 -10.76 3.05
CA TYR A 764 18.73 -10.73 2.99
C TYR A 764 19.37 -12.12 3.11
N ILE A 765 18.72 -13.05 3.83
CA ILE A 765 19.26 -14.39 4.11
C ILE A 765 18.93 -15.39 3.00
N GLN A 766 17.75 -15.26 2.39
CA GLN A 766 17.26 -16.07 1.28
C GLN A 766 16.63 -15.12 0.24
N PRO A 767 17.44 -14.34 -0.51
CA PRO A 767 16.93 -13.31 -1.41
C PRO A 767 16.07 -13.92 -2.54
N ILE A 768 15.00 -13.23 -2.90
CA ILE A 768 14.13 -13.63 -4.00
C ILE A 768 14.85 -13.37 -5.34
N PRO A 769 14.94 -14.35 -6.26
CA PRO A 769 15.51 -14.13 -7.58
C PRO A 769 14.83 -12.97 -8.33
N VAL A 770 15.61 -12.04 -8.87
CA VAL A 770 15.11 -10.78 -9.49
C VAL A 770 13.99 -11.05 -10.52
N ARG A 771 14.15 -12.10 -11.34
CA ARG A 771 13.17 -12.57 -12.34
C ARG A 771 11.76 -12.86 -11.80
N TYR A 772 11.60 -13.02 -10.49
CA TYR A 772 10.30 -13.26 -9.86
C TYR A 772 9.73 -12.02 -9.17
N ILE A 773 10.54 -10.99 -8.85
CA ILE A 773 10.11 -9.86 -7.99
C ILE A 773 8.97 -9.08 -8.65
N ASP A 774 9.12 -8.66 -9.90
CA ASP A 774 8.08 -7.87 -10.59
C ASP A 774 6.83 -8.68 -10.92
N TRP A 775 6.98 -9.98 -11.26
CA TRP A 775 5.83 -10.86 -11.46
C TRP A 775 5.06 -11.08 -10.15
N LEU A 776 5.75 -11.38 -9.04
CA LEU A 776 5.15 -11.51 -7.72
C LEU A 776 4.46 -10.21 -7.29
N ARG A 777 5.07 -9.06 -7.55
CA ARG A 777 4.49 -7.74 -7.29
C ARG A 777 3.21 -7.51 -8.08
N HIS A 778 3.21 -7.81 -9.39
CA HIS A 778 2.00 -7.70 -10.20
C HIS A 778 0.87 -8.60 -9.68
N GLN A 779 1.16 -9.86 -9.31
CA GLN A 779 0.15 -10.76 -8.72
C GLN A 779 -0.36 -10.25 -7.36
N ALA A 780 0.52 -9.71 -6.51
CA ALA A 780 0.12 -9.06 -5.27
C ALA A 780 -0.85 -7.88 -5.53
N THR A 781 -0.53 -7.01 -6.50
CA THR A 781 -1.42 -5.91 -6.90
C THR A 781 -2.78 -6.39 -7.40
N GLN A 782 -2.83 -7.43 -8.25
CA GLN A 782 -4.11 -7.97 -8.75
C GLN A 782 -4.97 -8.56 -7.62
N ILE A 783 -4.36 -9.25 -6.65
CA ILE A 783 -5.07 -9.78 -5.47
C ILE A 783 -5.63 -8.65 -4.60
N VAL A 784 -4.86 -7.57 -4.39
CA VAL A 784 -5.33 -6.37 -3.66
C VAL A 784 -6.50 -5.72 -4.41
N ALA A 785 -6.39 -5.49 -5.71
CA ALA A 785 -7.46 -4.93 -6.53
C ALA A 785 -8.74 -5.79 -6.47
N ALA A 786 -8.62 -7.12 -6.61
CA ALA A 786 -9.75 -8.06 -6.55
C ALA A 786 -10.36 -8.24 -5.14
N ARG A 787 -9.70 -7.81 -4.07
CA ARG A 787 -10.30 -7.74 -2.72
C ARG A 787 -10.97 -6.38 -2.48
N LEU A 788 -10.37 -5.28 -2.93
CA LEU A 788 -10.91 -3.92 -2.73
C LEU A 788 -12.09 -3.58 -3.66
N ALA A 789 -12.16 -4.21 -4.84
CA ALA A 789 -13.31 -4.12 -5.75
C ALA A 789 -14.55 -4.89 -5.25
N ARG A 790 -14.41 -5.76 -4.22
CA ARG A 790 -15.52 -6.48 -3.56
C ARG A 790 -16.10 -5.75 -2.34
N ALA A 791 -15.64 -4.54 -2.03
CA ALA A 791 -16.16 -3.71 -0.95
C ALA A 791 -17.23 -2.73 -1.47
N GLU A 792 -18.06 -2.19 -0.56
CA GLU A 792 -19.10 -1.19 -0.88
C GLU A 792 -18.80 0.16 -0.21
N PRO A 793 -18.61 1.28 -0.93
CA PRO A 793 -18.38 1.35 -2.37
C PRO A 793 -17.09 0.64 -2.83
N PRO A 794 -17.03 0.15 -4.07
CA PRO A 794 -15.87 -0.57 -4.59
C PRO A 794 -14.72 0.38 -4.91
N LEU A 795 -13.50 0.01 -4.49
CA LEU A 795 -12.29 0.67 -5.00
C LEU A 795 -11.81 -0.10 -6.23
N ARG A 796 -12.09 0.46 -7.41
CA ARG A 796 -11.94 -0.24 -8.70
C ARG A 796 -10.48 -0.43 -9.11
N ARG A 797 -10.26 -1.35 -10.04
CA ARG A 797 -8.92 -1.85 -10.42
C ARG A 797 -8.02 -0.71 -10.91
N GLU A 798 -8.52 0.16 -11.79
CA GLU A 798 -7.79 1.29 -12.37
C GLU A 798 -7.31 2.31 -11.32
N VAL A 799 -8.07 2.45 -10.23
CA VAL A 799 -7.73 3.30 -9.08
C VAL A 799 -6.57 2.67 -8.29
N VAL A 800 -6.66 1.36 -8.01
CA VAL A 800 -5.63 0.60 -7.29
C VAL A 800 -4.33 0.51 -8.10
N GLU A 801 -4.39 0.23 -9.41
CA GLU A 801 -3.21 0.12 -10.28
C GLU A 801 -2.47 1.45 -10.44
N TYR A 802 -3.19 2.59 -10.50
CA TYR A 802 -2.59 3.93 -10.54
C TYR A 802 -1.96 4.36 -9.21
N MET A 803 -2.54 3.95 -8.07
CA MET A 803 -1.99 4.27 -6.74
C MET A 803 -0.70 3.51 -6.44
N LEU A 804 -0.58 2.26 -6.91
CA LEU A 804 0.57 1.36 -6.66
C LEU A 804 1.71 1.46 -7.69
N ASP A 805 1.53 2.25 -8.76
CA ASP A 805 2.39 2.32 -9.95
C ASP A 805 2.75 0.93 -10.53
N VAL A 806 1.75 0.16 -10.98
CA VAL A 806 2.00 -1.11 -11.67
C VAL A 806 2.96 -0.91 -12.85
N ASP A 807 2.73 0.14 -13.64
CA ASP A 807 3.49 0.48 -14.85
C ASP A 807 4.86 1.16 -14.56
N ALA A 808 5.30 1.22 -13.30
CA ALA A 808 6.64 1.73 -12.95
C ALA A 808 7.79 0.92 -13.58
N HIS A 809 7.53 -0.35 -13.93
CA HIS A 809 8.52 -1.26 -14.53
C HIS A 809 8.62 -1.12 -16.06
N MET A 810 7.67 -0.44 -16.70
CA MET A 810 7.72 -0.18 -18.14
C MET A 810 8.86 0.78 -18.47
N PHE A 811 9.60 0.49 -19.54
CA PHE A 811 10.65 1.36 -20.03
C PHE A 811 10.08 2.71 -20.49
N SER A 812 10.79 3.79 -20.19
CA SER A 812 10.49 5.13 -20.71
C SER A 812 11.80 5.87 -21.00
N LEU A 813 11.89 6.43 -22.20
CA LEU A 813 13.03 7.25 -22.60
C LEU A 813 13.13 8.54 -21.78
N ARG A 814 11.98 9.14 -21.42
CA ARG A 814 11.87 10.30 -20.52
C ARG A 814 12.43 9.98 -19.13
N ARG A 815 12.01 8.88 -18.50
CA ARG A 815 12.54 8.43 -17.20
C ARG A 815 14.04 8.16 -17.27
N SER A 816 14.53 7.61 -18.39
CA SER A 816 15.95 7.37 -18.64
C SER A 816 16.76 8.68 -18.72
N LYS A 817 16.27 9.70 -19.44
CA LYS A 817 16.87 11.05 -19.48
C LYS A 817 16.86 11.74 -18.12
N ALA A 818 15.77 11.64 -17.36
CA ALA A 818 15.66 12.17 -16.00
C ALA A 818 16.76 11.58 -15.08
N ASN A 819 16.96 10.26 -15.14
CA ASN A 819 18.02 9.57 -14.41
C ASN A 819 19.43 9.96 -14.88
N PHE A 820 19.64 10.18 -16.18
CA PHE A 820 20.91 10.71 -16.72
C PHE A 820 21.22 12.10 -16.15
N ASN A 821 20.26 13.03 -16.22
CA ASN A 821 20.43 14.40 -15.75
C ASN A 821 20.64 14.48 -14.21
N ARG A 822 19.98 13.61 -13.45
CA ARG A 822 20.24 13.43 -12.01
C ARG A 822 21.69 13.04 -11.72
N LEU A 823 22.28 12.11 -12.49
CA LEU A 823 23.70 11.74 -12.34
C LEU A 823 24.64 12.87 -12.78
N MET A 824 24.36 13.55 -13.90
CA MET A 824 25.18 14.69 -14.35
C MET A 824 25.18 15.83 -13.34
N TYR A 825 24.07 16.06 -12.64
CA TYR A 825 24.01 17.06 -11.56
C TYR A 825 24.95 16.70 -10.39
N LEU A 826 25.12 15.42 -10.06
CA LEU A 826 26.10 14.99 -9.05
C LEU A 826 27.54 15.26 -9.51
N PHE A 827 27.88 14.96 -10.76
CA PHE A 827 29.18 15.31 -11.34
C PHE A 827 29.42 16.82 -11.41
N SER A 828 28.38 17.66 -11.52
CA SER A 828 28.51 19.12 -11.49
C SER A 828 29.14 19.64 -10.19
N SER A 829 28.92 18.96 -9.07
CA SER A 829 29.54 19.30 -7.78
C SER A 829 31.05 19.02 -7.79
N ILE A 830 31.48 17.97 -8.49
CA ILE A 830 32.90 17.63 -8.67
C ILE A 830 33.56 18.65 -9.61
N THR A 831 32.92 19.04 -10.72
CA THR A 831 33.49 20.07 -11.61
C THR A 831 33.55 21.46 -10.94
N ALA A 832 32.62 21.79 -10.04
CA ALA A 832 32.70 22.98 -9.20
C ALA A 832 33.91 22.93 -8.24
N LEU A 833 34.18 21.78 -7.61
CA LEU A 833 35.37 21.59 -6.76
C LEU A 833 36.67 21.69 -7.57
N CYS A 834 36.73 21.13 -8.78
CA CYS A 834 37.89 21.30 -9.67
C CYS A 834 38.11 22.77 -10.07
N ARG A 835 37.04 23.54 -10.35
CA ARG A 835 37.14 24.99 -10.65
C ARG A 835 37.54 25.83 -9.44
N TRP A 836 37.16 25.41 -8.22
CA TRP A 836 37.60 26.04 -6.98
C TRP A 836 39.09 25.79 -6.74
N PHE A 837 39.55 24.55 -6.92
CA PHE A 837 40.97 24.19 -6.87
C PHE A 837 41.80 24.94 -7.93
N ASP A 838 41.34 24.98 -9.19
CA ASP A 838 41.91 25.81 -10.26
C ASP A 838 42.05 27.29 -9.86
N SER A 839 41.05 27.83 -9.16
CA SER A 839 41.06 29.22 -8.68
C SER A 839 42.06 29.46 -7.54
N ILE A 840 42.41 28.43 -6.77
CA ILE A 840 43.46 28.46 -5.74
C ILE A 840 44.83 28.42 -6.43
N CYS A 841 45.04 27.50 -7.37
CA CYS A 841 46.28 27.37 -8.15
C CYS A 841 46.61 28.66 -8.92
N HIS A 842 45.59 29.33 -9.47
CA HIS A 842 45.72 30.64 -10.14
C HIS A 842 45.59 31.85 -9.20
N TRP A 843 45.70 31.66 -7.88
CA TRP A 843 45.72 32.74 -6.86
C TRP A 843 44.58 33.78 -6.94
N ARG A 844 43.42 33.42 -7.50
CA ARG A 844 42.31 34.37 -7.79
C ARG A 844 41.76 35.08 -6.54
N ASN A 845 41.96 34.50 -5.36
CA ASN A 845 41.77 35.17 -4.07
C ASN A 845 42.97 34.82 -3.17
N PRO A 846 43.91 35.76 -2.96
CA PRO A 846 45.17 35.46 -2.29
C PRO A 846 44.98 35.08 -0.81
N VAL A 847 43.97 35.64 -0.13
CA VAL A 847 43.71 35.35 1.29
C VAL A 847 43.27 33.90 1.46
N THR A 848 42.32 33.43 0.64
CA THR A 848 41.91 32.01 0.69
C THR A 848 43.02 31.09 0.23
N THR A 849 43.83 31.49 -0.75
CA THR A 849 44.97 30.69 -1.22
C THR A 849 46.03 30.53 -0.12
N CYS A 850 46.39 31.60 0.59
CA CYS A 850 47.30 31.54 1.74
C CYS A 850 46.78 30.61 2.85
N LEU A 851 45.50 30.75 3.23
CA LEU A 851 44.88 29.89 4.25
C LEU A 851 44.88 28.41 3.86
N VAL A 852 44.62 28.09 2.59
CA VAL A 852 44.68 26.70 2.08
C VAL A 852 46.12 26.17 2.07
N HIS A 853 47.12 26.99 1.72
CA HIS A 853 48.53 26.59 1.76
C HIS A 853 49.03 26.36 3.20
N ILE A 854 48.63 27.20 4.16
CA ILE A 854 48.93 27.02 5.59
C ILE A 854 48.30 25.72 6.10
N LEU A 855 47.03 25.46 5.80
CA LEU A 855 46.36 24.22 6.16
C LEU A 855 47.04 22.99 5.52
N PHE A 856 47.37 23.06 4.23
CA PHE A 856 48.08 22.00 3.53
C PHE A 856 49.44 21.71 4.18
N PHE A 857 50.23 22.73 4.49
CA PHE A 857 51.51 22.57 5.18
C PHE A 857 51.35 21.90 6.56
N ILE A 858 50.36 22.31 7.35
CA ILE A 858 50.03 21.67 8.64
C ILE A 858 49.66 20.19 8.46
N LEU A 859 48.83 19.86 7.46
CA LEU A 859 48.41 18.49 7.17
C LEU A 859 49.53 17.60 6.61
N VAL A 860 50.52 18.18 5.92
CA VAL A 860 51.73 17.47 5.48
C VAL A 860 52.69 17.23 6.65
N CYS A 861 52.84 18.19 7.56
CA CYS A 861 53.66 18.01 8.77
C CYS A 861 53.02 17.05 9.78
N TYR A 862 51.69 17.01 9.86
CA TYR A 862 50.92 16.22 10.82
C TYR A 862 49.83 15.41 10.10
N PRO A 863 50.18 14.32 9.39
CA PRO A 863 49.23 13.53 8.60
C PRO A 863 48.12 12.88 9.44
N GLU A 864 48.34 12.72 10.75
CA GLU A 864 47.30 12.25 11.70
C GLU A 864 46.10 13.20 11.78
N LEU A 865 46.27 14.49 11.47
CA LEU A 865 45.20 15.49 11.46
C LEU A 865 44.32 15.46 10.19
N ILE A 866 44.69 14.71 9.16
CA ILE A 866 43.94 14.64 7.89
C ILE A 866 42.52 14.11 8.11
N LEU A 867 42.36 12.97 8.81
CA LEU A 867 41.03 12.42 9.06
C LEU A 867 40.21 13.27 10.06
N PRO A 868 40.73 13.72 11.22
CA PRO A 868 40.00 14.62 12.11
C PRO A 868 39.51 15.90 11.43
N THR A 869 40.34 16.55 10.60
CA THR A 869 39.92 17.76 9.87
C THR A 869 38.83 17.49 8.84
N ILE A 870 38.87 16.36 8.10
CA ILE A 870 37.78 15.96 7.19
C ILE A 870 36.44 15.79 7.94
N PHE A 871 36.44 15.15 9.11
CA PHE A 871 35.22 14.99 9.90
C PHE A 871 34.74 16.31 10.54
N LEU A 872 35.66 17.20 10.96
CA LEU A 872 35.32 18.57 11.38
C LEU A 872 34.74 19.42 10.22
N TYR A 873 35.24 19.25 8.99
CA TYR A 873 34.65 19.88 7.81
C TYR A 873 33.23 19.38 7.54
N PHE A 874 32.95 18.08 7.66
CA PHE A 874 31.59 17.56 7.55
C PHE A 874 30.65 18.11 8.65
N PHE A 875 31.13 18.23 9.89
CA PHE A 875 30.40 18.87 10.99
C PHE A 875 30.09 20.35 10.69
N ALA A 876 31.09 21.12 10.29
CA ALA A 876 30.95 22.55 9.98
C ALA A 876 30.05 22.82 8.77
N VAL A 877 30.23 22.07 7.67
CA VAL A 877 29.37 22.15 6.48
C VAL A 877 27.94 21.72 6.80
N GLY A 878 27.76 20.71 7.65
CA GLY A 878 26.46 20.31 8.17
C GLY A 878 25.75 21.46 8.90
N ILE A 879 26.41 22.10 9.87
CA ILE A 879 25.85 23.24 10.62
C ILE A 879 25.63 24.47 9.72
N TRP A 880 26.48 24.68 8.71
CA TRP A 880 26.28 25.75 7.73
C TRP A 880 25.02 25.51 6.88
N ASN A 881 24.86 24.30 6.34
CA ASN A 881 23.73 23.91 5.49
C ASN A 881 22.37 23.96 6.23
N TYR A 882 22.34 23.89 7.56
CA TYR A 882 21.11 24.03 8.36
C TYR A 882 20.37 25.36 8.09
N ARG A 883 21.12 26.41 7.72
CA ARG A 883 20.60 27.74 7.32
C ARG A 883 19.86 27.71 5.99
N PHE A 884 20.26 26.81 5.09
CA PHE A 884 19.76 26.68 3.71
C PHE A 884 18.82 25.47 3.52
N ARG A 885 18.43 24.78 4.60
CA ARG A 885 17.55 23.60 4.52
C ARG A 885 16.19 23.95 3.91
N ALA A 886 15.65 23.02 3.12
CA ALA A 886 14.27 23.11 2.64
C ALA A 886 13.31 23.10 3.84
N ARG A 887 12.35 24.04 3.86
CA ARG A 887 11.33 24.15 4.92
C ARG A 887 9.96 23.59 4.52
N HIS A 888 9.77 23.30 3.24
CA HIS A 888 8.55 22.76 2.65
C HIS A 888 8.73 21.27 2.36
N PRO A 889 7.67 20.46 2.40
CA PRO A 889 7.75 19.03 2.07
C PRO A 889 8.09 18.85 0.58
N PRO A 890 8.75 17.75 0.19
CA PRO A 890 8.98 17.45 -1.22
C PRO A 890 7.64 17.19 -1.94
N HIS A 891 7.56 17.66 -3.17
CA HIS A 891 6.47 17.41 -4.10
C HIS A 891 7.00 16.87 -5.43
N MET A 892 6.12 16.48 -6.36
CA MET A 892 6.53 15.96 -7.67
C MET A 892 7.09 17.10 -8.53
N ASP A 893 8.31 16.94 -9.02
CA ASP A 893 9.07 17.95 -9.76
C ASP A 893 9.05 17.62 -11.26
N ALA A 894 8.32 18.42 -12.02
CA ALA A 894 8.17 18.31 -13.46
C ALA A 894 9.51 18.37 -14.21
N ARG A 895 10.41 19.26 -13.77
CA ARG A 895 11.70 19.52 -14.42
C ARG A 895 12.70 18.41 -14.13
N LEU A 896 12.74 17.92 -12.89
CA LEU A 896 13.50 16.73 -12.50
C LEU A 896 13.03 15.50 -13.30
N SER A 897 11.72 15.38 -13.50
CA SER A 897 11.07 14.33 -14.29
C SER A 897 11.20 14.48 -15.81
N GLN A 898 11.86 15.55 -16.27
CA GLN A 898 11.97 15.98 -17.68
C GLN A 898 10.61 16.21 -18.38
N ALA A 899 9.52 16.34 -17.62
CA ALA A 899 8.15 16.38 -18.11
C ALA A 899 7.76 17.72 -18.77
N ASP A 900 8.48 18.82 -18.47
CA ASP A 900 8.25 20.15 -19.05
C ASP A 900 8.68 20.27 -20.53
N ALA A 901 9.53 19.35 -21.02
CA ALA A 901 10.22 19.47 -22.31
C ALA A 901 10.32 18.13 -23.06
N VAL A 902 9.29 17.28 -22.94
CA VAL A 902 9.23 15.97 -23.61
C VAL A 902 8.83 16.14 -25.08
N HIS A 903 9.47 15.38 -25.98
CA HIS A 903 9.04 15.28 -27.37
C HIS A 903 7.82 14.35 -27.49
N VAL A 904 6.88 14.63 -28.40
CA VAL A 904 5.63 13.86 -28.53
C VAL A 904 5.89 12.37 -28.73
N ASP A 905 6.86 12.00 -29.58
CA ASP A 905 7.29 10.62 -29.85
C ASP A 905 7.83 9.84 -28.62
N GLU A 906 8.12 10.52 -27.51
CA GLU A 906 8.60 9.90 -26.26
C GLU A 906 7.45 9.71 -25.27
N LEU A 907 6.40 10.53 -25.37
CA LEU A 907 5.12 10.30 -24.69
C LEU A 907 4.34 9.18 -25.39
N ASP A 908 4.34 9.19 -26.72
CA ASP A 908 3.75 8.17 -27.59
C ASP A 908 4.39 6.78 -27.39
N GLU A 909 5.64 6.74 -26.88
CA GLU A 909 6.35 5.54 -26.45
C GLU A 909 5.94 5.12 -25.02
N GLU A 910 5.87 6.07 -24.07
CA GLU A 910 5.48 5.80 -22.67
C GLU A 910 3.98 5.43 -22.49
N PHE A 911 3.13 5.76 -23.47
CA PHE A 911 1.71 5.38 -23.53
C PHE A 911 1.39 4.28 -24.55
N ASP A 912 2.40 3.63 -25.15
CA ASP A 912 2.17 2.46 -26.01
C ASP A 912 1.83 1.20 -25.18
N THR A 913 1.08 0.27 -25.76
CA THR A 913 0.76 -0.99 -25.11
C THR A 913 1.93 -1.98 -25.19
N PHE A 914 1.86 -3.07 -24.42
CA PHE A 914 2.73 -4.23 -24.62
C PHE A 914 1.87 -5.49 -24.86
N PRO A 915 1.94 -6.13 -26.05
CA PRO A 915 2.71 -5.72 -27.24
C PRO A 915 2.29 -4.36 -27.80
N THR A 916 3.21 -3.73 -28.53
CA THR A 916 3.04 -2.40 -29.15
C THR A 916 1.87 -2.37 -30.14
N SER A 917 1.12 -1.26 -30.15
CA SER A 917 0.02 -1.04 -31.08
C SER A 917 0.47 -0.34 -32.38
N ARG A 918 1.79 -0.23 -32.63
CA ARG A 918 2.37 0.66 -33.65
C ARG A 918 3.01 -0.10 -34.81
N HIS A 919 3.07 0.57 -35.96
CA HIS A 919 3.62 -0.02 -37.19
C HIS A 919 5.11 -0.40 -37.02
N PRO A 920 5.58 -1.53 -37.58
CA PRO A 920 6.95 -2.01 -37.37
C PRO A 920 8.08 -1.00 -37.65
N ASP A 921 7.89 -0.04 -38.57
CA ASP A 921 8.90 0.99 -38.85
C ASP A 921 9.06 1.99 -37.69
N ILE A 922 7.97 2.31 -36.98
CA ILE A 922 8.02 3.14 -35.76
C ILE A 922 8.75 2.37 -34.66
N VAL A 923 8.49 1.07 -34.54
CA VAL A 923 9.18 0.18 -33.58
C VAL A 923 10.67 0.08 -33.90
N ARG A 924 11.05 -0.03 -35.19
CA ARG A 924 12.44 -0.02 -35.65
C ARG A 924 13.14 1.30 -35.34
N MET A 925 12.51 2.43 -35.67
CA MET A 925 13.02 3.77 -35.35
C MET A 925 13.20 3.98 -33.85
N ARG A 926 12.24 3.55 -33.02
CA ARG A 926 12.35 3.56 -31.55
C ARG A 926 13.51 2.65 -31.07
N TYR A 927 13.68 1.47 -31.65
CA TYR A 927 14.79 0.55 -31.32
C TYR A 927 16.17 1.12 -31.69
N ASP A 928 16.33 1.71 -32.86
CA ASP A 928 17.61 2.31 -33.27
C ASP A 928 17.95 3.55 -32.42
N ARG A 929 16.93 4.38 -32.11
CA ARG A 929 17.01 5.47 -31.12
C ARG A 929 17.43 4.94 -29.74
N LEU A 930 16.77 3.90 -29.24
CA LEU A 930 17.09 3.22 -27.98
C LEU A 930 18.53 2.69 -27.98
N ARG A 931 18.98 2.04 -29.05
CA ARG A 931 20.35 1.49 -29.19
C ARG A 931 21.40 2.60 -29.13
N SER A 932 21.16 3.75 -29.76
CA SER A 932 22.05 4.92 -29.69
C SER A 932 22.15 5.55 -28.29
N ILE A 933 21.10 5.40 -27.47
CA ILE A 933 21.01 5.96 -26.12
C ILE A 933 21.47 4.93 -25.07
N ALA A 934 21.25 3.63 -25.26
CA ALA A 934 21.77 2.57 -24.41
C ALA A 934 23.31 2.55 -24.36
N GLY A 935 23.98 2.92 -25.46
CA GLY A 935 25.44 3.16 -25.48
C GLY A 935 25.91 4.34 -24.62
N LYS A 936 25.00 5.21 -24.16
CA LYS A 936 25.25 6.35 -23.24
C LYS A 936 24.62 6.11 -21.84
N VAL A 937 23.64 5.22 -21.75
CA VAL A 937 22.82 4.91 -20.57
C VAL A 937 22.94 3.41 -20.29
N GLN A 938 24.13 2.97 -19.87
CA GLN A 938 24.30 1.63 -19.34
C GLN A 938 23.48 1.51 -18.04
N THR A 939 22.73 0.41 -17.91
CA THR A 939 21.49 0.26 -17.12
C THR A 939 21.54 0.60 -15.61
N VAL A 940 22.73 0.81 -15.03
CA VAL A 940 22.93 1.10 -13.60
C VAL A 940 22.63 2.58 -13.23
N MET A 941 22.37 3.43 -14.21
CA MET A 941 22.39 4.89 -14.03
C MET A 941 21.38 5.45 -13.01
N GLY A 942 20.16 4.90 -12.96
CA GLY A 942 19.13 5.32 -11.99
C GLY A 942 19.50 4.99 -10.54
N ASP A 943 20.18 3.86 -10.32
CA ASP A 943 20.69 3.47 -9.01
C ASP A 943 21.92 4.29 -8.61
N LEU A 944 22.86 4.53 -9.53
CA LEU A 944 24.02 5.39 -9.28
C LEU A 944 23.60 6.82 -8.92
N ALA A 945 22.62 7.38 -9.65
CA ALA A 945 22.05 8.69 -9.32
C ALA A 945 21.40 8.68 -7.92
N SER A 946 20.62 7.64 -7.61
CA SER A 946 19.96 7.51 -6.30
C SER A 946 20.94 7.25 -5.15
N GLN A 947 22.10 6.64 -5.40
CA GLN A 947 23.18 6.48 -4.43
C GLN A 947 23.95 7.78 -4.20
N GLY A 948 24.31 8.51 -5.25
CA GLY A 948 24.99 9.82 -5.10
C GLY A 948 24.09 10.87 -4.46
N GLU A 949 22.79 10.87 -4.76
CA GLU A 949 21.81 11.73 -4.06
C GLU A 949 21.65 11.36 -2.59
N ARG A 950 21.74 10.07 -2.22
CA ARG A 950 21.80 9.63 -0.81
C ARG A 950 23.05 10.16 -0.12
N ALA A 951 24.21 10.14 -0.79
CA ALA A 951 25.43 10.72 -0.25
C ALA A 951 25.29 12.25 -0.05
N GLN A 952 24.67 12.97 -1.00
CA GLN A 952 24.35 14.39 -0.83
C GLN A 952 23.33 14.63 0.31
N ALA A 953 22.37 13.71 0.51
CA ALA A 953 21.35 13.80 1.55
C ALA A 953 21.89 13.72 2.98
N ILE A 954 23.13 13.24 3.18
CA ILE A 954 23.82 13.21 4.48
C ILE A 954 23.98 14.64 5.07
N LEU A 955 24.22 15.64 4.22
CA LEU A 955 24.55 17.02 4.64
C LEU A 955 23.53 18.07 4.15
N SER A 956 22.46 17.66 3.46
CA SER A 956 21.46 18.58 2.89
C SER A 956 20.27 18.90 3.80
N TRP A 957 20.19 18.27 4.98
CA TRP A 957 19.05 18.37 5.91
C TRP A 957 17.70 17.90 5.35
N ARG A 958 17.69 17.17 4.21
CA ARG A 958 16.46 16.61 3.62
C ARG A 958 15.79 15.57 4.50
N ASP A 959 16.58 14.81 5.26
CA ASP A 959 16.14 14.13 6.48
C ASP A 959 16.83 14.83 7.66
N PRO A 960 16.12 15.66 8.44
CA PRO A 960 16.72 16.39 9.57
C PRO A 960 17.27 15.46 10.66
N ARG A 961 16.71 14.26 10.80
CA ARG A 961 17.00 13.30 11.86
C ARG A 961 18.27 12.54 11.52
N ALA A 962 18.37 12.02 10.30
CA ALA A 962 19.58 11.40 9.77
C ALA A 962 20.75 12.40 9.70
N THR A 963 20.50 13.63 9.22
CA THR A 963 21.54 14.67 9.16
C THR A 963 22.06 15.01 10.57
N THR A 964 21.19 15.13 11.57
CA THR A 964 21.58 15.34 12.97
C THR A 964 22.42 14.18 13.51
N ILE A 965 21.99 12.93 13.29
CA ILE A 965 22.73 11.72 13.69
C ILE A 965 24.13 11.71 13.06
N PHE A 966 24.24 12.06 11.77
CA PHE A 966 25.54 12.10 11.08
C PHE A 966 26.44 13.22 11.57
N ILE A 967 25.92 14.43 11.83
CA ILE A 967 26.71 15.56 12.34
C ILE A 967 27.25 15.26 13.74
N ILE A 968 26.44 14.65 14.62
CA ILE A 968 26.87 14.18 15.94
C ILE A 968 27.94 13.08 15.80
N PHE A 969 27.73 12.11 14.91
CA PHE A 969 28.71 11.07 14.61
C PHE A 969 30.04 11.68 14.12
N ALA A 970 30.00 12.63 13.18
CA ALA A 970 31.19 13.28 12.64
C ALA A 970 31.99 14.02 13.72
N LEU A 971 31.32 14.73 14.64
CA LEU A 971 32.00 15.39 15.76
C LEU A 971 32.67 14.38 16.70
N ILE A 972 31.94 13.34 17.13
CA ILE A 972 32.47 12.29 18.02
C ILE A 972 33.63 11.56 17.34
N TRP A 973 33.50 11.24 16.05
CA TRP A 973 34.51 10.49 15.31
C TRP A 973 35.77 11.33 15.02
N ALA A 974 35.63 12.64 14.81
CA ALA A 974 36.78 13.56 14.75
C ALA A 974 37.58 13.54 16.05
N VAL A 975 36.91 13.60 17.21
CA VAL A 975 37.57 13.53 18.53
C VAL A 975 38.22 12.16 18.77
N ILE A 976 37.54 11.06 18.41
CA ILE A 976 38.11 9.70 18.55
C ILE A 976 39.37 9.55 17.71
N ILE A 977 39.38 9.96 16.43
CA ILE A 977 40.57 9.85 15.58
C ILE A 977 41.67 10.82 16.04
N TYR A 978 41.33 12.01 16.54
CA TYR A 978 42.34 12.94 17.08
C TYR A 978 43.10 12.36 18.29
N ILE A 979 42.44 11.52 19.10
CA ILE A 979 43.05 10.86 20.27
C ILE A 979 43.69 9.50 19.91
N THR A 980 43.27 8.86 18.82
CA THR A 980 43.65 7.47 18.49
C THR A 980 44.61 7.42 17.30
N PRO A 981 45.87 6.96 17.47
CA PRO A 981 46.83 6.85 16.38
C PRO A 981 46.29 6.05 15.18
N LEU A 982 46.55 6.53 13.96
CA LEU A 982 46.01 5.95 12.72
C LEU A 982 46.33 4.45 12.56
N GLN A 983 47.47 4.01 13.11
CA GLN A 983 47.89 2.61 13.13
C GLN A 983 46.88 1.70 13.85
N VAL A 984 46.34 2.13 14.99
CA VAL A 984 45.36 1.36 15.78
C VAL A 984 44.05 1.23 15.00
N ILE A 985 43.62 2.31 14.33
CA ILE A 985 42.43 2.31 13.47
C ILE A 985 42.63 1.36 12.28
N ALA A 986 43.80 1.39 11.64
CA ALA A 986 44.13 0.50 10.53
C ALA A 986 44.13 -0.99 10.96
N VAL A 987 44.68 -1.32 12.13
CA VAL A 987 44.63 -2.68 12.70
C VAL A 987 43.19 -3.12 12.99
N LEU A 988 42.37 -2.27 13.64
CA LEU A 988 40.98 -2.60 13.93
C LEU A 988 40.13 -2.79 12.66
N VAL A 989 40.31 -1.94 11.65
CA VAL A 989 39.64 -2.07 10.35
C VAL A 989 40.14 -3.32 9.61
N GLY A 990 41.44 -3.59 9.62
CA GLY A 990 42.04 -4.80 9.04
C GLY A 990 41.46 -6.07 9.65
N LEU A 991 41.46 -6.19 10.98
CA LEU A 991 40.85 -7.32 11.71
C LEU A 991 39.35 -7.45 11.40
N TYR A 992 38.62 -6.34 11.31
CA TYR A 992 37.19 -6.38 10.96
C TYR A 992 36.95 -6.87 9.52
N LEU A 993 37.75 -6.46 8.54
CA LEU A 993 37.62 -6.90 7.14
C LEU A 993 38.07 -8.35 6.95
N LEU A 994 39.22 -8.72 7.52
CA LEU A 994 39.80 -10.06 7.45
C LEU A 994 39.06 -11.09 8.31
N ARG A 995 38.08 -10.69 9.14
CA ARG A 995 37.33 -11.60 10.01
C ARG A 995 36.76 -12.79 9.24
N HIS A 996 37.00 -13.98 9.78
CA HIS A 996 36.60 -15.26 9.21
C HIS A 996 35.09 -15.29 8.87
N PRO A 997 34.65 -15.95 7.77
CA PRO A 997 33.26 -15.92 7.33
C PRO A 997 32.20 -16.28 8.39
N ARG A 998 32.52 -17.15 9.36
CA ARG A 998 31.61 -17.45 10.50
C ARG A 998 31.26 -16.22 11.36
N PHE A 999 32.09 -15.18 11.37
CA PHE A 999 31.85 -13.90 12.06
C PHE A 999 31.28 -12.80 11.13
N ARG A 1000 30.95 -13.14 9.87
CA ARG A 1000 30.28 -12.23 8.93
C ARG A 1000 28.77 -12.49 9.01
N GLY A 1001 28.08 -11.67 9.80
CA GLY A 1001 26.62 -11.74 9.91
C GLY A 1001 25.93 -11.55 8.56
N LYS A 1002 24.86 -12.33 8.30
CA LYS A 1002 24.11 -12.32 7.04
C LYS A 1002 23.26 -11.07 6.80
N LEU A 1003 23.26 -10.12 7.74
CA LEU A 1003 22.49 -8.87 7.65
C LEU A 1003 23.41 -7.69 7.26
N PRO A 1004 22.90 -6.71 6.50
CA PRO A 1004 23.65 -5.50 6.17
C PRO A 1004 24.12 -4.74 7.43
N PRO A 1005 25.36 -4.22 7.46
CA PRO A 1005 25.91 -3.54 8.63
C PRO A 1005 25.30 -2.14 8.82
N VAL A 1006 25.41 -1.62 10.05
CA VAL A 1006 24.78 -0.35 10.49
C VAL A 1006 25.00 0.83 9.52
N PRO A 1007 26.22 1.13 9.01
CA PRO A 1007 26.40 2.24 8.07
C PRO A 1007 25.68 2.05 6.73
N VAL A 1008 25.55 0.80 6.25
CA VAL A 1008 24.82 0.46 5.02
C VAL A 1008 23.31 0.58 5.24
N ASN A 1009 22.82 0.25 6.44
CA ASN A 1009 21.42 0.46 6.81
C ASN A 1009 21.09 1.96 6.87
N PHE A 1010 21.91 2.74 7.57
CA PHE A 1010 21.80 4.20 7.61
C PHE A 1010 21.78 4.81 6.21
N PHE A 1011 22.75 4.45 5.36
CA PHE A 1011 22.85 4.98 4.01
C PHE A 1011 21.66 4.62 3.10
N LYS A 1012 21.18 3.36 3.15
CA LYS A 1012 20.01 2.92 2.35
C LYS A 1012 18.72 3.62 2.75
N ARG A 1013 18.63 4.15 3.98
CA ARG A 1013 17.48 4.85 4.54
C ARG A 1013 17.37 6.33 4.14
N LEU A 1014 18.47 6.92 3.64
CA LEU A 1014 18.51 8.31 3.20
C LEU A 1014 17.62 8.58 1.96
N PRO A 1015 17.04 9.79 1.83
CA PRO A 1015 16.09 10.13 0.76
C PRO A 1015 16.77 10.57 -0.55
N ALA A 1016 16.82 9.68 -1.54
CA ALA A 1016 17.13 10.03 -2.95
C ALA A 1016 15.97 10.83 -3.58
N LYS A 1017 16.23 11.67 -4.59
CA LYS A 1017 15.21 12.50 -5.29
C LYS A 1017 14.29 11.70 -6.21
N SER A 1018 14.47 10.38 -6.33
CA SER A 1018 13.57 9.49 -7.07
C SER A 1018 12.13 9.53 -6.56
N ASP A 1019 11.92 9.95 -5.31
CA ASP A 1019 10.61 10.15 -4.70
C ASP A 1019 9.85 11.40 -5.23
N MET A 1020 10.52 12.27 -6.00
CA MET A 1020 9.95 13.47 -6.63
C MET A 1020 9.65 13.29 -8.14
N LEU A 1021 9.75 12.06 -8.68
CA LEU A 1021 9.55 11.78 -10.11
C LEU A 1021 8.09 11.47 -10.48
N LEU A 1022 7.69 11.87 -11.70
CA LEU A 1022 6.44 11.54 -12.41
C LEU A 1022 6.54 10.22 -13.20
#